data_AF-A0A2U8DQB7-F1
#
_entry.id   AF-A0A2U8DQB7-F1
#
_cell.length_a   1.000
_cell.length_b   1.000
_cell.length_c   1.000
_cell.angle_alpha   90.00
_cell.angle_beta   90.00
_cell.angle_gamma   90.00
#
_symmetry.space_group_name_H-M   'P 1'
#
loop_
_entity.id
_entity.type
_entity.pdbx_description
1 polymer ?
#
loop_
_entity_poly.entity_id
_entity_poly.type
_entity_poly.pdbx_seq_one_letter_code
_entity_poly.pdbx_strand_id
1 'polypeptide(L)'
;MKQTKLLKRKRINKILSEIFNYSLTIVEAPMGFGKTTAVKNFLSNLKTPYLWIAFLNSTASSTFFWEKFSNEIMKVDESSAKKLKKLGFPIDAPQVEKIIYILNNINYKEKTVLVIDDYHLSKELKLYKFIEQIILNDIDNFYIVLITRDTTNINFSELFSKGKCYVISQQQLKFNEDELKKYCLMMYSNISDSALNKIIEYTDGWISLTYMMLLALKNGIPVGMNSTVDELVESTLFNPYDNQVKNFLLKLSVMDDFTAKQASFVTEEEKAAVILKKLNKKNSFVFYDEQTHKYKIHNVLLDFLRTKQNFKEEELHNLYRKLGKWYLKEKEFITAYDYFNRAGDTEFILSQFNNPENISNDLTEFKGSFEMFENTSEELLVKYPIAYLQHIFNSILKGNDEIIENSLRKLDRLQKLYENMENIDLNYKNRIIAETLIIKKFTKFNHLELMKTYSNKALELLNGKKSYIMLRQNEVTFGSPHLLYIYFRDEGTFKEILKLAKNRMIIHSKVSNGCGTGSEFLLEAEYAMETGNFPAAELNSLKAIYKAKTKSQVSIIICAYFNLTRLYILQGKIKEGIENLNSLNKYIETADSHIYNTTLDLCKGYIYACLKQKDKIPYWLQTGDMSTANFFYQGMAFNYIVYGKAVMLSGNYINLEMLSESFVEHFSVFSNQLGFIHNGIFKAVARYNIYSIEEGLSSLKKVILSAQADGIIMPFIESASYIMDMLNIIQNNDSNNEFVKKIIIYGNQYNESLNRNKFDKITLSPREIEVLALVAEGLKREEVASHLTMSQETVRTHLRNIYQKLGVSGKISAIKIARISGLI
;
A
#
# COMPACT_ATOMS: atom_id res chain seq x y z
N MET A 1 -6.48 30.14 -38.19
CA MET A 1 -7.79 30.50 -37.62
C MET A 1 -7.55 30.97 -36.21
N LYS A 2 -7.93 32.22 -35.88
CA LYS A 2 -7.90 32.72 -34.50
C LYS A 2 -9.04 32.04 -33.73
N GLN A 3 -8.71 31.43 -32.59
CA GLN A 3 -9.57 30.73 -31.62
C GLN A 3 -10.24 29.41 -32.06
N THR A 4 -10.12 28.40 -31.20
CA THR A 4 -10.95 27.20 -31.14
C THR A 4 -12.41 27.61 -30.97
N LYS A 5 -13.19 27.60 -32.06
CA LYS A 5 -14.62 27.93 -32.00
C LYS A 5 -15.40 26.73 -31.43
N LEU A 6 -16.09 26.95 -30.32
CA LEU A 6 -16.86 25.94 -29.62
C LEU A 6 -18.36 26.25 -29.72
N LEU A 7 -19.15 25.30 -30.24
CA LEU A 7 -20.61 25.47 -30.27
C LEU A 7 -21.20 25.28 -28.87
N LYS A 8 -22.06 26.21 -28.44
CA LYS A 8 -22.83 26.06 -27.20
C LYS A 8 -23.98 25.07 -27.40
N ARG A 9 -23.91 23.91 -26.74
CA ARG A 9 -24.89 22.83 -26.83
C ARG A 9 -25.77 22.79 -25.58
N LYS A 10 -26.84 23.60 -25.55
CA LYS A 10 -27.74 23.71 -24.38
C LYS A 10 -28.32 22.36 -23.94
N ARG A 11 -28.65 21.50 -24.90
CA ARG A 11 -29.16 20.14 -24.66
C ARG A 11 -28.14 19.28 -23.88
N ILE A 12 -26.88 19.29 -24.30
CA ILE A 12 -25.81 18.54 -23.62
C ILE A 12 -25.56 19.08 -22.22
N ASN A 13 -25.57 20.41 -22.02
CA ASN A 13 -25.42 20.99 -20.69
C ASN A 13 -26.58 20.57 -19.75
N LYS A 14 -27.80 20.41 -20.27
CA LYS A 14 -28.94 19.88 -19.50
C LYS A 14 -28.78 18.39 -19.17
N ILE A 15 -28.16 17.61 -20.05
CA ILE A 15 -27.88 16.19 -19.78
C ILE A 15 -26.75 16.07 -18.73
N LEU A 16 -25.70 16.89 -18.86
CA LEU A 16 -24.57 16.90 -17.93
C LEU A 16 -24.93 17.46 -16.54
N SER A 17 -26.04 18.21 -16.39
CA SER A 17 -26.49 18.62 -15.06
C SER A 17 -26.92 17.46 -14.17
N GLU A 18 -27.21 16.29 -14.73
CA GLU A 18 -27.45 15.06 -13.98
C GLU A 18 -26.21 14.58 -13.20
N ILE A 19 -25.00 15.06 -13.52
CA ILE A 19 -23.77 14.69 -12.77
C ILE A 19 -23.93 14.89 -11.26
N PHE A 20 -24.71 15.88 -10.84
CA PHE A 20 -24.90 16.21 -9.41
C PHE A 20 -26.01 15.40 -8.74
N ASN A 21 -26.73 14.56 -9.48
CA ASN A 21 -27.78 13.69 -8.95
C ASN A 21 -27.26 12.26 -8.67
N TYR A 22 -26.04 11.93 -9.11
CA TYR A 22 -25.45 10.59 -9.02
C TYR A 22 -23.99 10.66 -8.59
N SER A 23 -23.55 9.76 -7.71
CA SER A 23 -22.15 9.67 -7.27
C SER A 23 -21.20 9.35 -8.43
N LEU A 24 -21.66 8.59 -9.44
CA LEU A 24 -20.93 8.25 -10.65
C LEU A 24 -21.71 8.63 -11.91
N THR A 25 -21.06 9.35 -12.83
CA THR A 25 -21.52 9.52 -14.21
C THR A 25 -20.53 8.91 -15.19
N ILE A 26 -21.00 8.04 -16.09
CA ILE A 26 -20.20 7.46 -17.17
C ILE A 26 -20.57 8.17 -18.46
N VAL A 27 -19.60 8.77 -19.14
CA VAL A 27 -19.75 9.33 -20.49
C VAL A 27 -19.11 8.35 -21.48
N GLU A 28 -19.95 7.58 -22.15
CA GLU A 28 -19.55 6.51 -23.05
C GLU A 28 -19.87 6.88 -24.50
N ALA A 29 -18.83 6.94 -25.32
CA ALA A 29 -18.96 7.04 -26.77
C ALA A 29 -17.63 6.66 -27.44
N PRO A 30 -17.61 6.27 -28.71
CA PRO A 30 -16.37 6.08 -29.47
C PRO A 30 -15.50 7.36 -29.55
N MET A 31 -14.32 7.23 -30.13
CA MET A 31 -13.39 8.34 -30.27
C MET A 31 -13.98 9.52 -31.06
N GLY A 32 -13.62 10.75 -30.71
CA GLY A 32 -13.99 11.93 -31.50
C GLY A 32 -15.44 12.40 -31.43
N PHE A 33 -16.28 11.83 -30.55
CA PHE A 33 -17.64 12.34 -30.26
C PHE A 33 -17.68 13.58 -29.35
N GLY A 34 -16.51 14.10 -28.95
CA GLY A 34 -16.40 15.32 -28.15
C GLY A 34 -16.69 15.14 -26.66
N LYS A 35 -16.54 13.93 -26.11
CA LYS A 35 -16.76 13.61 -24.69
C LYS A 35 -15.99 14.56 -23.75
N THR A 36 -14.66 14.54 -23.85
CA THR A 36 -13.71 15.41 -23.14
C THR A 36 -14.10 16.88 -23.24
N THR A 37 -14.37 17.34 -24.46
CA THR A 37 -14.74 18.74 -24.72
C THR A 37 -16.07 19.13 -24.09
N ALA A 38 -17.08 18.25 -24.14
CA ALA A 38 -18.40 18.50 -23.57
C ALA A 38 -18.33 18.62 -22.04
N VAL A 39 -17.70 17.64 -21.37
CA VAL A 39 -17.53 17.63 -19.90
C VAL A 39 -16.70 18.84 -19.46
N LYS A 40 -15.56 19.10 -20.10
CA LYS A 40 -14.67 20.21 -19.76
C LYS A 40 -15.36 21.57 -19.92
N ASN A 41 -16.09 21.78 -21.02
CA ASN A 41 -16.86 23.01 -21.24
C ASN A 41 -17.97 23.19 -20.21
N PHE A 42 -18.72 22.13 -19.91
CA PHE A 42 -19.78 22.17 -18.91
C PHE A 42 -19.24 22.58 -17.53
N LEU A 43 -18.20 21.89 -17.04
CA LEU A 43 -17.57 22.19 -15.75
C LEU A 43 -16.96 23.59 -15.71
N SER A 44 -16.31 24.02 -16.80
CA SER A 44 -15.73 25.38 -16.89
C SER A 44 -16.81 26.48 -16.79
N ASN A 45 -18.00 26.26 -17.36
CA ASN A 45 -19.10 27.24 -17.30
C ASN A 45 -19.76 27.33 -15.92
N LEU A 46 -19.72 26.25 -15.13
CA LEU A 46 -20.26 26.23 -13.77
C LEU A 46 -19.38 26.98 -12.78
N LYS A 47 -18.13 27.30 -13.15
CA LYS A 47 -17.13 27.93 -12.28
C LYS A 47 -16.86 27.13 -10.98
N THR A 48 -17.16 25.83 -10.98
CA THR A 48 -16.85 24.93 -9.86
C THR A 48 -15.43 24.36 -10.03
N PRO A 49 -14.71 24.07 -8.94
CA PRO A 49 -13.43 23.38 -9.03
C PRO A 49 -13.64 21.95 -9.50
N TYR A 50 -12.81 21.50 -10.43
CA TYR A 50 -12.78 20.12 -10.89
C TYR A 50 -11.34 19.61 -10.93
N LEU A 51 -11.20 18.33 -10.62
CA LEU A 51 -9.95 17.58 -10.67
C LEU A 51 -9.93 16.79 -11.97
N TRP A 52 -8.87 16.88 -12.77
CA TRP A 52 -8.85 16.26 -14.09
C TRP A 52 -7.66 15.32 -14.24
N ILE A 53 -7.95 14.03 -14.39
CA ILE A 53 -6.96 12.99 -14.65
C ILE A 53 -7.24 12.42 -16.03
N ALA A 54 -6.29 12.49 -16.95
CA ALA A 54 -6.41 11.88 -18.27
C ALA A 54 -5.45 10.71 -18.39
N PHE A 55 -5.96 9.54 -18.74
CA PHE A 55 -5.11 8.45 -19.19
C PHE A 55 -4.52 8.78 -20.55
N LEU A 56 -3.21 8.57 -20.66
CA LEU A 56 -2.46 8.94 -21.85
C LEU A 56 -2.18 7.72 -22.71
N ASN A 57 -2.10 6.53 -22.10
CA ASN A 57 -1.75 5.29 -22.77
C ASN A 57 -2.28 4.04 -22.09
N SER A 58 -2.27 2.92 -22.83
CA SER A 58 -2.71 1.62 -22.33
C SER A 58 -1.74 0.97 -21.33
N THR A 59 -0.59 1.62 -21.05
CA THR A 59 0.40 1.19 -20.07
C THR A 59 0.23 1.90 -18.73
N ALA A 60 -0.74 2.80 -18.61
CA ALA A 60 -0.97 3.57 -17.39
C ALA A 60 -1.48 2.65 -16.28
N SER A 61 -0.63 2.45 -15.27
CA SER A 61 -0.91 1.62 -14.11
C SER A 61 -1.74 2.37 -13.06
N SER A 62 -2.25 1.64 -12.07
CA SER A 62 -2.83 2.22 -10.86
C SER A 62 -1.89 3.21 -10.17
N THR A 63 -0.58 2.99 -10.26
CA THR A 63 0.44 3.89 -9.71
C THR A 63 0.47 5.23 -10.43
N PHE A 64 0.38 5.24 -11.77
CA PHE A 64 0.25 6.47 -12.55
C PHE A 64 -1.01 7.23 -12.17
N PHE A 65 -2.15 6.53 -12.09
CA PHE A 65 -3.40 7.13 -11.65
C PHE A 65 -3.23 7.77 -10.27
N TRP A 66 -2.62 7.06 -9.33
CA TRP A 66 -2.46 7.52 -7.96
C TRP A 66 -1.60 8.77 -7.83
N GLU A 67 -0.51 8.83 -8.58
CA GLU A 67 0.36 10.00 -8.60
C GLU A 67 -0.41 11.22 -9.11
N LYS A 68 -1.16 11.07 -10.21
CA LYS A 68 -2.01 12.13 -10.76
C LYS A 68 -3.13 12.51 -9.81
N PHE A 69 -3.81 11.53 -9.22
CA PHE A 69 -4.89 11.75 -8.25
C PHE A 69 -4.40 12.53 -7.04
N SER A 70 -3.27 12.14 -6.45
CA SER A 70 -2.66 12.85 -5.32
C SER A 70 -2.25 14.28 -5.69
N ASN A 71 -1.69 14.49 -6.88
CA ASN A 71 -1.31 15.82 -7.36
C ASN A 71 -2.54 16.71 -7.64
N GLU A 72 -3.64 16.15 -8.15
CA GLU A 72 -4.91 16.89 -8.34
C GLU A 72 -5.55 17.25 -7.00
N ILE A 73 -5.57 16.33 -6.03
CA ILE A 73 -6.06 16.62 -4.66
C ILE A 73 -5.25 17.73 -3.99
N MET A 74 -3.96 17.89 -4.32
CA MET A 74 -3.12 18.97 -3.79
C MET A 74 -3.66 20.38 -4.11
N LYS A 75 -4.42 20.51 -5.20
CA LYS A 75 -5.09 21.77 -5.58
C LYS A 75 -6.27 22.12 -4.66
N VAL A 76 -6.78 21.14 -3.91
CA VAL A 76 -7.95 21.27 -3.01
C VAL A 76 -7.51 21.27 -1.55
N ASP A 77 -6.71 20.28 -1.15
CA ASP A 77 -6.13 20.19 0.19
C ASP A 77 -4.71 19.61 0.13
N GLU A 78 -3.72 20.47 0.36
CA GLU A 78 -2.30 20.12 0.35
C GLU A 78 -1.94 19.09 1.44
N SER A 79 -2.60 19.14 2.60
CA SER A 79 -2.30 18.22 3.71
C SER A 79 -2.72 16.80 3.36
N SER A 80 -3.95 16.63 2.88
CA SER A 80 -4.47 15.33 2.45
C SER A 80 -3.73 14.81 1.23
N ALA A 81 -3.37 15.66 0.27
CA ALA A 81 -2.58 15.25 -0.89
C ALA A 81 -1.21 14.66 -0.51
N LYS A 82 -0.49 15.28 0.45
CA LYS A 82 0.78 14.74 0.96
C LYS A 82 0.59 13.39 1.64
N LYS A 83 -0.51 13.21 2.39
CA LYS A 83 -0.86 11.92 3.02
C LYS A 83 -1.16 10.86 1.95
N LEU A 84 -1.97 11.17 0.94
CA LEU A 84 -2.30 10.26 -0.16
C LEU A 84 -1.04 9.87 -0.94
N LYS A 85 -0.18 10.83 -1.28
CA LYS A 85 1.07 10.58 -2.00
C LYS A 85 2.00 9.62 -1.24
N LYS A 86 2.06 9.75 0.09
CA LYS A 86 2.82 8.87 0.98
C LYS A 86 2.23 7.45 1.10
N LEU A 87 0.91 7.31 1.00
CA LEU A 87 0.25 6.01 1.10
C LEU A 87 0.46 5.15 -0.14
N GLY A 88 0.57 5.76 -1.32
CA GLY A 88 0.59 5.03 -2.58
C GLY A 88 -0.80 4.52 -2.98
N PHE A 89 -0.89 3.92 -4.17
CA PHE A 89 -2.16 3.36 -4.65
C PHE A 89 -2.62 2.25 -3.69
N PRO A 90 -3.88 2.23 -3.24
CA PRO A 90 -4.35 1.22 -2.31
C PRO A 90 -4.19 -0.16 -2.92
N ILE A 91 -3.41 -0.99 -2.26
CA ILE A 91 -3.26 -2.41 -2.63
C ILE A 91 -4.28 -3.27 -1.89
N ASP A 92 -5.09 -2.64 -1.03
CA ASP A 92 -5.80 -3.31 0.04
C ASP A 92 -6.94 -2.53 0.73
N ALA A 93 -7.89 -3.24 1.35
CA ALA A 93 -9.06 -2.65 2.00
C ALA A 93 -8.77 -1.60 3.11
N PRO A 94 -7.80 -1.76 4.04
CA PRO A 94 -7.42 -0.76 5.03
C PRO A 94 -6.79 0.49 4.44
N GLN A 95 -5.90 0.37 3.44
CA GLN A 95 -5.46 1.58 2.75
C GLN A 95 -6.63 2.23 2.04
N VAL A 96 -7.52 1.45 1.40
CA VAL A 96 -8.77 2.00 0.86
C VAL A 96 -9.53 2.76 1.95
N GLU A 97 -9.82 2.18 3.10
CA GLU A 97 -10.54 2.85 4.19
C GLU A 97 -9.81 4.08 4.72
N LYS A 98 -8.49 4.02 4.88
CA LYS A 98 -7.68 5.16 5.32
C LYS A 98 -7.70 6.28 4.27
N ILE A 99 -7.66 5.92 3.00
CA ILE A 99 -7.79 6.83 1.87
C ILE A 99 -9.19 7.43 1.85
N ILE A 100 -10.24 6.62 1.98
CA ILE A 100 -11.64 7.08 2.08
C ILE A 100 -11.80 8.01 3.28
N TYR A 101 -11.21 7.69 4.43
CA TYR A 101 -11.20 8.56 5.60
C TYR A 101 -10.48 9.88 5.32
N ILE A 102 -9.34 9.85 4.63
CA ILE A 102 -8.64 11.09 4.22
C ILE A 102 -9.55 11.90 3.29
N LEU A 103 -10.14 11.27 2.27
CA LEU A 103 -11.01 11.93 1.30
C LEU A 103 -12.25 12.52 1.98
N ASN A 104 -12.90 11.80 2.89
CA ASN A 104 -14.05 12.28 3.68
C ASN A 104 -13.74 13.48 4.57
N ASN A 105 -12.48 13.64 4.99
CA ASN A 105 -12.06 14.79 5.81
C ASN A 105 -11.60 15.99 4.98
N ILE A 106 -11.61 15.90 3.64
CA ILE A 106 -11.34 17.04 2.78
C ILE A 106 -12.60 17.91 2.71
N ASN A 107 -12.43 19.20 2.97
CA ASN A 107 -13.51 20.17 2.81
C ASN A 107 -13.67 20.54 1.33
N TYR A 108 -14.39 19.71 0.59
CA TYR A 108 -14.71 19.97 -0.82
C TYR A 108 -15.65 21.17 -0.95
N LYS A 109 -15.38 22.04 -1.93
CA LYS A 109 -16.37 23.05 -2.34
C LYS A 109 -17.60 22.36 -2.93
N GLU A 110 -18.77 22.97 -2.82
CA GLU A 110 -20.00 22.45 -3.44
C GLU A 110 -19.75 22.02 -4.89
N LYS A 111 -20.19 20.80 -5.22
CA LYS A 111 -20.12 20.22 -6.58
C LYS A 111 -18.69 20.06 -7.10
N THR A 112 -17.77 19.58 -6.26
CA THR A 112 -16.41 19.21 -6.70
C THR A 112 -16.49 17.93 -7.53
N VAL A 113 -15.91 17.95 -8.74
CA VAL A 113 -15.97 16.82 -9.69
C VAL A 113 -14.57 16.28 -9.97
N LEU A 114 -14.38 14.97 -9.77
CA LEU A 114 -13.24 14.22 -10.29
C LEU A 114 -13.57 13.67 -11.68
N VAL A 115 -12.86 14.15 -12.70
CA VAL A 115 -12.96 13.64 -14.06
C VAL A 115 -11.80 12.70 -14.33
N ILE A 116 -12.13 11.46 -14.74
CA ILE A 116 -11.17 10.46 -15.20
C ILE A 116 -11.41 10.26 -16.69
N ASP A 117 -10.54 10.85 -17.49
CA ASP A 117 -10.62 10.86 -18.95
C ASP A 117 -9.85 9.70 -19.59
N ASP A 118 -10.36 9.23 -20.72
CA ASP A 118 -9.86 8.06 -21.46
C ASP A 118 -9.72 6.77 -20.62
N TYR A 119 -10.71 6.47 -19.76
CA TYR A 119 -10.65 5.35 -18.80
C TYR A 119 -10.40 3.97 -19.42
N HIS A 120 -10.93 3.66 -20.60
CA HIS A 120 -10.63 2.44 -21.39
C HIS A 120 -9.13 2.11 -21.55
N LEU A 121 -8.23 3.09 -21.41
CA LEU A 121 -6.79 2.84 -21.43
C LEU A 121 -6.28 2.15 -20.15
N SER A 122 -7.03 2.23 -19.05
CA SER A 122 -6.75 1.44 -17.85
C SER A 122 -7.25 0.01 -18.04
N LYS A 123 -6.32 -0.95 -18.00
CA LYS A 123 -6.62 -2.39 -18.07
C LYS A 123 -6.71 -3.06 -16.70
N GLU A 124 -6.50 -2.31 -15.61
CA GLU A 124 -6.37 -2.85 -14.27
C GLU A 124 -7.70 -2.83 -13.50
N LEU A 125 -8.28 -4.00 -13.25
CA LEU A 125 -9.55 -4.15 -12.51
C LEU A 125 -9.50 -3.52 -11.11
N LYS A 126 -8.33 -3.51 -10.46
CA LYS A 126 -8.14 -2.92 -9.12
C LYS A 126 -8.41 -1.41 -9.08
N LEU A 127 -8.19 -0.68 -10.19
CA LEU A 127 -8.51 0.75 -10.25
C LEU A 127 -10.02 0.98 -10.20
N TYR A 128 -10.78 0.22 -10.99
CA TYR A 128 -12.23 0.33 -10.98
C TYR A 128 -12.79 0.02 -9.59
N LYS A 129 -12.33 -1.07 -8.98
CA LYS A 129 -12.72 -1.46 -7.62
C LYS A 129 -12.47 -0.35 -6.61
N PHE A 130 -11.34 0.35 -6.70
CA PHE A 130 -11.08 1.49 -5.83
C PHE A 130 -12.05 2.66 -6.07
N ILE A 131 -12.33 3.00 -7.33
CA ILE A 131 -13.32 4.04 -7.69
C ILE A 131 -14.71 3.67 -7.15
N GLU A 132 -15.10 2.41 -7.30
CA GLU A 132 -16.33 1.84 -6.75
C GLU A 132 -16.39 2.00 -5.22
N GLN A 133 -15.30 1.78 -4.50
CA GLN A 133 -15.27 2.02 -3.05
C GLN A 133 -15.46 3.50 -2.70
N ILE A 134 -14.93 4.44 -3.47
CA ILE A 134 -15.22 5.87 -3.26
C ILE A 134 -16.71 6.16 -3.43
N ILE A 135 -17.33 5.58 -4.46
CA ILE A 135 -18.76 5.77 -4.77
C ILE A 135 -19.65 5.18 -3.68
N LEU A 136 -19.29 4.01 -3.15
CA LEU A 136 -20.08 3.34 -2.12
C LEU A 136 -20.06 4.10 -0.77
N ASN A 137 -19.00 4.87 -0.50
CA ASN A 137 -18.82 5.62 0.75
C ASN A 137 -19.45 7.03 0.76
N ASP A 138 -20.13 7.45 -0.33
CA ASP A 138 -20.92 8.69 -0.42
C ASP A 138 -20.22 9.93 0.14
N ILE A 139 -19.05 10.26 -0.41
CA ILE A 139 -18.27 11.44 0.00
C ILE A 139 -19.04 12.73 -0.35
N ASP A 140 -19.34 13.53 0.66
CA ASP A 140 -20.10 14.77 0.51
C ASP A 140 -19.46 15.73 -0.51
N ASN A 141 -20.29 16.28 -1.40
CA ASN A 141 -19.90 17.23 -2.45
C ASN A 141 -18.84 16.74 -3.45
N PHE A 142 -18.60 15.43 -3.52
CA PHE A 142 -17.59 14.83 -4.39
C PHE A 142 -18.22 13.87 -5.41
N TYR A 143 -18.12 14.22 -6.70
CA TYR A 143 -18.77 13.50 -7.79
C TYR A 143 -17.72 12.95 -8.77
N ILE A 144 -17.95 11.76 -9.32
CA ILE A 144 -17.01 11.13 -10.25
C ILE A 144 -17.59 11.08 -11.66
N VAL A 145 -16.81 11.52 -12.65
CA VAL A 145 -17.13 11.40 -14.08
C VAL A 145 -16.08 10.52 -14.75
N LEU A 146 -16.50 9.37 -15.27
CA LEU A 146 -15.66 8.51 -16.11
C LEU A 146 -15.94 8.80 -17.58
N ILE A 147 -14.93 9.22 -18.33
CA ILE A 147 -15.03 9.36 -19.78
C ILE A 147 -14.33 8.17 -20.43
N THR A 148 -15.06 7.38 -21.22
CA THR A 148 -14.55 6.13 -21.78
C THR A 148 -15.03 5.87 -23.21
N ARG A 149 -14.33 4.96 -23.92
CA ARG A 149 -14.73 4.46 -25.24
C ARG A 149 -15.69 3.28 -25.15
N ASP A 150 -15.52 2.47 -24.11
CA ASP A 150 -16.31 1.28 -23.82
C ASP A 150 -16.36 1.05 -22.30
N THR A 151 -17.31 0.24 -21.85
CA THR A 151 -17.52 -0.10 -20.44
C THR A 151 -17.13 -1.54 -20.11
N THR A 152 -16.33 -2.21 -20.95
CA THR A 152 -16.01 -3.64 -20.80
C THR A 152 -15.37 -3.97 -19.45
N ASN A 153 -14.54 -3.06 -18.93
CA ASN A 153 -13.84 -3.20 -17.65
C ASN A 153 -14.50 -2.41 -16.51
N ILE A 154 -15.77 -2.04 -16.66
CA ILE A 154 -16.54 -1.25 -15.69
C ILE A 154 -17.79 -2.05 -15.33
N ASN A 155 -17.80 -2.65 -14.14
CA ASN A 155 -19.00 -3.32 -13.63
C ASN A 155 -19.87 -2.30 -12.88
N PHE A 156 -20.76 -1.62 -13.60
CA PHE A 156 -21.62 -0.56 -13.01
C PHE A 156 -23.07 -1.00 -12.80
N SER A 157 -23.43 -2.24 -13.14
CA SER A 157 -24.82 -2.74 -13.09
C SER A 157 -25.44 -2.63 -11.69
N GLU A 158 -24.66 -2.91 -10.64
CA GLU A 158 -25.10 -2.80 -9.26
C GLU A 158 -25.27 -1.33 -8.82
N LEU A 159 -24.35 -0.46 -9.23
CA LEU A 159 -24.44 0.98 -8.92
C LEU A 159 -25.63 1.62 -9.66
N PHE A 160 -25.93 1.16 -10.87
CA PHE A 160 -27.08 1.60 -11.65
C PHE A 160 -28.39 1.20 -11.00
N SER A 161 -28.53 -0.07 -10.56
CA SER A 161 -29.75 -0.53 -9.88
C SER A 161 -29.97 0.14 -8.51
N LYS A 162 -28.89 0.54 -7.84
CA LYS A 162 -28.92 1.33 -6.59
C LYS A 162 -29.13 2.83 -6.80
N GLY A 163 -29.29 3.30 -8.04
CA GLY A 163 -29.49 4.72 -8.36
C GLY A 163 -28.27 5.60 -8.09
N LYS A 164 -27.05 5.02 -8.03
CA LYS A 164 -25.79 5.76 -7.83
C LYS A 164 -25.04 6.06 -9.12
N CYS A 165 -25.44 5.48 -10.25
CA CYS A 165 -24.76 5.62 -11.54
C CYS A 165 -25.69 6.12 -12.65
N TYR A 166 -25.23 7.09 -13.42
CA TYR A 166 -25.89 7.57 -14.64
C TYR A 166 -24.98 7.41 -15.87
N VAL A 167 -25.51 6.90 -16.96
CA VAL A 167 -24.75 6.67 -18.21
C VAL A 167 -25.23 7.62 -19.31
N ILE A 168 -24.31 8.42 -19.83
CA ILE A 168 -24.49 9.27 -21.00
C ILE A 168 -23.93 8.54 -22.21
N SER A 169 -24.82 8.05 -23.05
CA SER A 169 -24.48 7.25 -24.25
C SER A 169 -24.05 8.12 -25.44
N GLN A 170 -23.48 7.47 -26.46
CA GLN A 170 -23.18 8.06 -27.76
C GLN A 170 -24.40 8.76 -28.38
N GLN A 171 -25.58 8.16 -28.30
CA GLN A 171 -26.81 8.71 -28.91
C GLN A 171 -27.22 10.02 -28.25
N GLN A 172 -26.97 10.18 -26.95
CA GLN A 172 -27.21 11.43 -26.25
C GLN A 172 -26.13 12.47 -26.55
N LEU A 173 -24.88 12.03 -26.77
CA LEU A 173 -23.74 12.93 -26.97
C LEU A 173 -23.61 13.44 -28.42
N LYS A 174 -24.04 12.67 -29.42
CA LYS A 174 -23.90 13.04 -30.84
C LYS A 174 -24.56 14.38 -31.15
N PHE A 175 -24.01 15.10 -32.11
CA PHE A 175 -24.62 16.35 -32.60
C PHE A 175 -25.94 16.00 -33.28
N ASN A 176 -27.02 16.69 -32.91
CA ASN A 176 -28.24 16.62 -33.72
C ASN A 176 -28.09 17.48 -34.97
N GLU A 177 -28.99 17.34 -35.93
CA GLU A 177 -28.90 18.06 -37.21
C GLU A 177 -28.78 19.58 -37.03
N ASP A 178 -29.57 20.18 -36.13
CA ASP A 178 -29.54 21.62 -35.86
C ASP A 178 -28.19 22.08 -35.28
N GLU A 179 -27.63 21.31 -34.33
CA GLU A 179 -26.31 21.55 -33.76
C GLU A 179 -25.23 21.43 -34.84
N LEU A 180 -25.33 20.42 -35.71
CA LEU A 180 -24.38 20.20 -36.80
C LEU A 180 -24.43 21.34 -37.81
N LYS A 181 -25.62 21.74 -38.27
CA LYS A 181 -25.83 22.88 -39.17
C LYS A 181 -25.19 24.15 -38.62
N LYS A 182 -25.47 24.46 -37.34
CA LYS A 182 -24.88 25.62 -36.65
C LYS A 182 -23.36 25.52 -36.55
N TYR A 183 -22.81 24.34 -36.25
CA TYR A 183 -21.37 24.13 -36.18
C TYR A 183 -20.69 24.32 -37.54
N CYS A 184 -21.22 23.70 -38.60
CA CYS A 184 -20.71 23.81 -39.96
C CYS A 184 -20.67 25.26 -40.44
N LEU A 185 -21.77 26.01 -40.28
CA LEU A 185 -21.86 27.42 -40.64
C LEU A 185 -20.90 28.30 -39.81
N MET A 186 -20.71 27.98 -38.53
CA MET A 186 -19.77 28.70 -37.66
C MET A 186 -18.31 28.52 -38.11
N MET A 187 -17.98 27.35 -38.66
CA MET A 187 -16.63 26.99 -39.09
C MET A 187 -16.35 27.39 -40.55
N TYR A 188 -17.34 27.29 -41.43
CA TYR A 188 -17.26 27.62 -42.84
C TYR A 188 -18.55 28.30 -43.32
N SER A 189 -18.53 29.64 -43.36
CA SER A 189 -19.73 30.47 -43.59
C SER A 189 -20.36 30.31 -44.97
N ASN A 190 -19.60 29.87 -45.97
CA ASN A 190 -20.03 29.77 -47.37
C ASN A 190 -20.22 28.30 -47.81
N ILE A 191 -20.57 27.41 -46.88
CA ILE A 191 -20.85 26.00 -47.20
C ILE A 191 -22.12 25.90 -48.06
N SER A 192 -22.10 25.11 -49.13
CA SER A 192 -23.30 24.86 -49.94
C SER A 192 -24.26 23.88 -49.24
N ASP A 193 -25.56 24.01 -49.50
CA ASP A 193 -26.58 23.12 -48.92
C ASP A 193 -26.33 21.65 -49.28
N SER A 194 -25.88 21.38 -50.50
CA SER A 194 -25.47 20.05 -50.93
C SER A 194 -24.30 19.48 -50.11
N ALA A 195 -23.31 20.30 -49.76
CA ALA A 195 -22.18 19.84 -48.96
C ALA A 195 -22.59 19.67 -47.48
N LEU A 196 -23.45 20.54 -46.98
CA LEU A 196 -23.98 20.48 -45.62
C LEU A 196 -24.82 19.23 -45.39
N ASN A 197 -25.73 18.91 -46.32
CA ASN A 197 -26.56 17.70 -46.24
C ASN A 197 -25.72 16.42 -46.24
N LYS A 198 -24.69 16.35 -47.09
CA LYS A 198 -23.76 15.21 -47.10
C LYS A 198 -22.98 15.08 -45.78
N ILE A 199 -22.55 16.19 -45.18
CA ILE A 199 -21.90 16.15 -43.87
C ILE A 199 -22.87 15.63 -42.80
N ILE A 200 -24.12 16.09 -42.79
CA ILE A 200 -25.13 15.60 -41.84
C ILE A 200 -25.35 14.10 -41.99
N GLU A 201 -25.56 13.64 -43.22
CA GLU A 201 -25.81 12.24 -43.55
C GLU A 201 -24.64 11.33 -43.19
N TYR A 202 -23.41 11.69 -43.58
CA TYR A 202 -22.25 10.81 -43.42
C TYR A 202 -21.63 10.83 -42.03
N THR A 203 -21.83 11.90 -41.27
CA THR A 203 -21.21 11.99 -39.94
C THR A 203 -22.06 11.37 -38.84
N ASP A 204 -23.37 11.24 -39.03
CA ASP A 204 -24.36 10.90 -37.98
C ASP A 204 -24.05 11.63 -36.65
N GLY A 205 -23.69 12.92 -36.73
CA GLY A 205 -23.39 13.73 -35.56
C GLY A 205 -22.01 13.52 -34.92
N TRP A 206 -21.10 12.77 -35.55
CA TRP A 206 -19.72 12.58 -35.12
C TRP A 206 -18.87 13.82 -35.40
N ILE A 207 -18.56 14.58 -34.34
CA ILE A 207 -17.94 15.91 -34.46
C ILE A 207 -16.52 15.89 -35.03
N SER A 208 -15.70 14.88 -34.74
CA SER A 208 -14.36 14.78 -35.34
C SER A 208 -14.42 14.53 -36.84
N LEU A 209 -15.30 13.63 -37.30
CA LEU A 209 -15.52 13.40 -38.72
C LEU A 209 -16.07 14.64 -39.41
N THR A 210 -17.03 15.31 -38.78
CA THR A 210 -17.57 16.60 -39.24
C THR A 210 -16.47 17.63 -39.43
N TYR A 211 -15.58 17.78 -38.45
CA TYR A 211 -14.45 18.71 -38.54
C TYR A 211 -13.48 18.33 -39.65
N MET A 212 -13.17 17.05 -39.84
CA MET A 212 -12.30 16.57 -40.92
C MET A 212 -12.91 16.84 -42.30
N MET A 213 -14.21 16.59 -42.48
CA MET A 213 -14.91 16.87 -43.74
C MET A 213 -14.98 18.38 -44.03
N LEU A 214 -15.15 19.23 -43.01
CA LEU A 214 -15.08 20.68 -43.16
C LEU A 214 -13.66 21.16 -43.55
N LEU A 215 -12.62 20.54 -42.99
CA LEU A 215 -11.23 20.80 -43.40
C LEU A 215 -10.97 20.34 -44.84
N ALA A 216 -11.48 19.16 -45.23
CA ALA A 216 -11.40 18.62 -46.58
C ALA A 216 -12.02 19.61 -47.59
N LEU A 217 -13.25 20.05 -47.34
CA LEU A 217 -13.95 21.05 -48.17
C LEU A 217 -13.15 22.34 -48.30
N LYS A 218 -12.59 22.84 -47.20
CA LYS A 218 -11.79 24.06 -47.19
C LYS A 218 -10.52 23.94 -48.05
N ASN A 219 -9.97 22.73 -48.14
CA ASN A 219 -8.80 22.42 -48.96
C ASN A 219 -9.18 21.99 -50.39
N GLY A 220 -10.43 22.16 -50.81
CA GLY A 220 -10.90 21.84 -52.16
C GLY A 220 -11.18 20.36 -52.41
N ILE A 221 -11.21 19.53 -51.37
CA ILE A 221 -11.51 18.09 -51.47
C ILE A 221 -13.02 17.89 -51.33
N PRO A 222 -13.72 17.32 -52.34
CA PRO A 222 -15.16 17.12 -52.28
C PRO A 222 -15.54 16.04 -51.26
N VAL A 223 -16.71 16.22 -50.63
CA VAL A 223 -17.28 15.24 -49.69
C VAL A 223 -17.99 14.12 -50.46
N GLY A 224 -17.53 12.87 -50.28
CA GLY A 224 -17.99 11.67 -51.00
C GLY A 224 -18.25 10.44 -50.13
N MET A 225 -18.94 9.44 -50.70
CA MET A 225 -19.58 8.29 -50.03
C MET A 225 -18.61 7.16 -49.60
N ASN A 226 -17.34 7.17 -50.05
CA ASN A 226 -16.42 6.04 -49.92
C ASN A 226 -15.21 6.28 -49.00
N SER A 227 -15.08 7.45 -48.37
CA SER A 227 -13.87 7.80 -47.62
C SER A 227 -13.92 7.30 -46.18
N THR A 228 -13.07 6.34 -45.81
CA THR A 228 -12.91 5.90 -44.42
C THR A 228 -12.30 7.01 -43.53
N VAL A 229 -12.41 6.83 -42.20
CA VAL A 229 -11.80 7.74 -41.21
C VAL A 229 -10.31 7.87 -41.43
N ASP A 230 -9.63 6.75 -41.71
CA ASP A 230 -8.20 6.71 -41.97
C ASP A 230 -7.84 7.46 -43.26
N GLU A 231 -8.64 7.32 -44.33
CA GLU A 231 -8.44 8.10 -45.56
C GLU A 231 -8.61 9.61 -45.35
N LEU A 232 -9.53 10.01 -44.46
CA LEU A 232 -9.72 11.42 -44.12
C LEU A 232 -8.59 11.94 -43.25
N VAL A 233 -8.14 11.20 -42.24
CA VAL A 233 -6.94 11.58 -41.45
C VAL A 233 -5.72 11.65 -42.36
N GLU A 234 -5.55 10.67 -43.25
CA GLU A 234 -4.45 10.62 -44.21
C GLU A 234 -4.48 11.83 -45.16
N SER A 235 -5.59 12.07 -45.86
CA SER A 235 -5.69 13.15 -46.85
C SER A 235 -5.71 14.56 -46.23
N THR A 236 -6.27 14.74 -45.04
CA THR A 236 -6.50 16.09 -44.46
C THR A 236 -5.52 16.48 -43.37
N LEU A 237 -4.98 15.52 -42.61
CA LEU A 237 -4.09 15.80 -41.47
C LEU A 237 -2.66 15.34 -41.74
N PHE A 238 -2.45 14.23 -42.43
CA PHE A 238 -1.10 13.68 -42.63
C PHE A 238 -0.46 14.15 -43.94
N ASN A 239 -1.12 13.95 -45.07
CA ASN A 239 -0.63 14.25 -46.42
C ASN A 239 -0.22 15.71 -46.64
N PRO A 240 -0.90 16.72 -46.06
CA PRO A 240 -0.50 18.13 -46.23
C PRO A 240 0.84 18.51 -45.58
N TYR A 241 1.41 17.64 -44.73
CA TYR A 241 2.73 17.86 -44.15
C TYR A 241 3.86 17.44 -45.09
N ASP A 242 4.98 18.15 -44.98
CA ASP A 242 6.22 17.73 -45.62
C ASP A 242 6.77 16.44 -44.99
N ASN A 243 7.71 15.78 -45.67
CA ASN A 243 8.27 14.51 -45.21
C ASN A 243 8.99 14.63 -43.86
N GLN A 244 9.54 15.81 -43.55
CA GLN A 244 10.19 16.08 -42.27
C GLN A 244 9.18 15.98 -41.11
N VAL A 245 8.06 16.70 -41.20
CA VAL A 245 7.01 16.69 -40.17
C VAL A 245 6.30 15.34 -40.10
N LYS A 246 6.08 14.66 -41.23
CA LYS A 246 5.52 13.30 -41.25
C LYS A 246 6.39 12.32 -40.47
N ASN A 247 7.69 12.27 -40.77
CA ASN A 247 8.64 11.39 -40.08
C ASN A 247 8.76 11.76 -38.59
N PHE A 248 8.76 13.05 -38.26
CA PHE A 248 8.77 13.52 -36.89
C PHE A 248 7.55 13.02 -36.09
N LEU A 249 6.34 13.15 -36.63
CA LEU A 249 5.11 12.69 -35.97
C LEU A 249 5.06 11.16 -35.82
N LEU A 250 5.49 10.41 -36.84
CA LEU A 250 5.59 8.96 -36.77
C LEU A 250 6.55 8.53 -35.65
N LYS A 251 7.75 9.12 -35.56
CA LYS A 251 8.70 8.80 -34.49
C LYS A 251 8.20 9.20 -33.10
N LEU A 252 7.44 10.29 -32.98
CA LEU A 252 6.86 10.72 -31.70
C LEU A 252 5.76 9.79 -31.20
N SER A 253 5.08 9.05 -32.08
CA SER A 253 3.93 8.23 -31.72
C SER A 253 4.25 7.02 -30.82
N VAL A 254 5.54 6.73 -30.59
CA VAL A 254 6.02 5.78 -29.58
C VAL A 254 5.87 6.31 -28.14
N MET A 255 5.69 7.62 -27.99
CA MET A 255 5.42 8.33 -26.73
C MET A 255 3.98 8.85 -26.73
N ASP A 256 3.37 8.86 -25.55
CA ASP A 256 1.99 9.34 -25.38
C ASP A 256 1.92 10.81 -24.95
N ASP A 257 2.93 11.25 -24.21
CA ASP A 257 3.24 12.63 -23.93
C ASP A 257 4.75 12.83 -23.97
N PHE A 258 5.18 14.07 -24.18
CA PHE A 258 6.62 14.37 -24.24
C PHE A 258 6.88 15.86 -24.05
N THR A 259 8.08 16.18 -23.55
CA THR A 259 8.59 17.55 -23.60
C THR A 259 9.22 17.85 -24.96
N ALA A 260 9.39 19.13 -25.30
CA ALA A 260 10.10 19.50 -26.54
C ALA A 260 11.56 19.00 -26.56
N LYS A 261 12.22 18.93 -25.40
CA LYS A 261 13.60 18.41 -25.27
C LYS A 261 13.65 16.90 -25.51
N GLN A 262 12.71 16.17 -24.91
CA GLN A 262 12.58 14.73 -25.10
C GLN A 262 12.23 14.37 -26.56
N ALA A 263 11.29 15.12 -27.16
CA ALA A 263 10.96 15.01 -28.57
C ALA A 263 12.20 15.19 -29.46
N SER A 264 12.99 16.24 -29.22
CA SER A 264 14.23 16.48 -29.97
C SER A 264 15.24 15.34 -29.81
N PHE A 265 15.43 14.84 -28.57
CA PHE A 265 16.38 13.77 -28.28
C PHE A 265 16.01 12.43 -28.94
N VAL A 266 14.73 12.04 -28.86
CA VAL A 266 14.26 10.74 -29.38
C VAL A 266 14.18 10.74 -30.90
N THR A 267 13.66 11.82 -31.48
CA THR A 267 13.47 11.92 -32.94
C THR A 267 14.71 12.38 -33.70
N GLU A 268 15.71 12.93 -32.99
CA GLU A 268 16.89 13.62 -33.52
C GLU A 268 16.54 14.85 -34.37
N GLU A 269 15.36 15.44 -34.14
CA GLU A 269 14.92 16.65 -34.81
C GLU A 269 15.31 17.89 -33.99
N GLU A 270 16.32 18.62 -34.44
CA GLU A 270 16.79 19.86 -33.81
C GLU A 270 15.71 20.95 -33.77
N LYS A 271 14.83 20.98 -34.78
CA LYS A 271 13.72 21.94 -34.86
C LYS A 271 12.45 21.45 -34.17
N ALA A 272 12.51 20.41 -33.33
CA ALA A 272 11.34 19.80 -32.69
C ALA A 272 10.46 20.84 -31.98
N ALA A 273 11.06 21.75 -31.20
CA ALA A 273 10.32 22.81 -30.49
C ALA A 273 9.58 23.76 -31.46
N VAL A 274 10.16 24.06 -32.63
CA VAL A 274 9.55 24.92 -33.65
C VAL A 274 8.41 24.19 -34.36
N ILE A 275 8.62 22.93 -34.73
CA ILE A 275 7.61 22.08 -35.36
C ILE A 275 6.41 21.90 -34.42
N LEU A 276 6.63 21.57 -33.15
CA LEU A 276 5.57 21.40 -32.16
C LEU A 276 4.76 22.68 -31.93
N LYS A 277 5.43 23.84 -31.81
CA LYS A 277 4.74 25.14 -31.73
C LYS A 277 3.90 25.44 -32.98
N LYS A 278 4.39 25.08 -34.18
CA LYS A 278 3.68 25.25 -35.45
C LYS A 278 2.47 24.32 -35.54
N LEU A 279 2.61 23.06 -35.14
CA LEU A 279 1.53 22.07 -35.11
C LEU A 279 0.42 22.51 -34.15
N ASN A 280 0.78 22.86 -32.91
CA ASN A 280 -0.16 23.39 -31.89
C ASN A 280 -0.93 24.63 -32.35
N LYS A 281 -0.31 25.49 -33.19
CA LYS A 281 -0.99 26.68 -33.76
C LYS A 281 -1.85 26.38 -34.99
N LYS A 282 -1.51 25.36 -35.78
CA LYS A 282 -2.13 25.08 -37.09
C LYS A 282 -3.26 24.06 -37.03
N ASN A 283 -3.21 23.09 -36.12
CA ASN A 283 -4.22 22.03 -36.00
C ASN A 283 -4.67 21.87 -34.54
N SER A 284 -5.83 21.22 -34.35
CA SER A 284 -6.40 20.91 -33.03
C SER A 284 -5.97 19.54 -32.49
N PHE A 285 -4.99 18.89 -33.14
CA PHE A 285 -4.64 17.49 -32.91
C PHE A 285 -3.28 17.30 -32.23
N VAL A 286 -2.49 18.36 -32.07
CA VAL A 286 -1.31 18.38 -31.20
C VAL A 286 -1.49 19.55 -30.25
N PHE A 287 -1.51 19.30 -28.95
CA PHE A 287 -1.74 20.35 -27.95
C PHE A 287 -0.65 20.39 -26.90
N TYR A 288 -0.45 21.59 -26.36
CA TYR A 288 0.47 21.84 -25.25
C TYR A 288 -0.35 22.01 -23.97
N ASP A 289 0.03 21.28 -22.93
CA ASP A 289 -0.53 21.41 -21.59
C ASP A 289 0.37 22.31 -20.74
N GLU A 290 -0.16 23.48 -20.38
CA GLU A 290 0.54 24.49 -19.57
C GLU A 290 0.80 24.02 -18.12
N GLN A 291 0.01 23.08 -17.58
CA GLN A 291 0.20 22.62 -16.20
C GLN A 291 1.35 21.61 -16.08
N THR A 292 1.45 20.73 -17.07
CA THR A 292 2.46 19.66 -17.07
C THR A 292 3.68 19.98 -17.93
N HIS A 293 3.65 21.11 -18.66
CA HIS A 293 4.66 21.53 -19.62
C HIS A 293 4.98 20.49 -20.70
N LYS A 294 3.99 19.68 -21.07
CA LYS A 294 4.12 18.56 -22.03
C LYS A 294 3.23 18.76 -23.25
N TYR A 295 3.64 18.17 -24.37
CA TYR A 295 2.82 18.05 -25.56
C TYR A 295 2.10 16.70 -25.58
N LYS A 296 0.89 16.68 -26.13
CA LYS A 296 0.12 15.46 -26.40
C LYS A 296 -0.43 15.47 -27.83
N ILE A 297 -0.35 14.32 -28.49
CA ILE A 297 -1.01 14.07 -29.77
C ILE A 297 -2.39 13.51 -29.47
N HIS A 298 -3.42 14.07 -30.11
CA HIS A 298 -4.80 13.64 -29.95
C HIS A 298 -4.96 12.18 -30.42
N ASN A 299 -5.68 11.37 -29.64
CA ASN A 299 -5.70 9.91 -29.80
C ASN A 299 -6.08 9.45 -31.22
N VAL A 300 -7.00 10.13 -31.92
CA VAL A 300 -7.33 9.83 -33.34
C VAL A 300 -6.10 9.91 -34.25
N LEU A 301 -5.28 10.96 -34.10
CA LEU A 301 -4.07 11.11 -34.90
C LEU A 301 -2.98 10.16 -34.40
N LEU A 302 -2.86 9.94 -33.08
CA LEU A 302 -1.87 9.03 -32.50
C LEU A 302 -2.11 7.58 -32.94
N ASP A 303 -3.37 7.11 -32.91
CA ASP A 303 -3.78 5.77 -33.34
C ASP A 303 -3.51 5.59 -34.85
N PHE A 304 -3.87 6.57 -35.69
CA PHE A 304 -3.52 6.58 -37.12
C PHE A 304 -2.00 6.56 -37.36
N LEU A 305 -1.23 7.35 -36.61
CA LEU A 305 0.22 7.36 -36.74
C LEU A 305 0.81 5.99 -36.38
N ARG A 306 0.27 5.32 -35.36
CA ARG A 306 0.68 3.96 -34.95
C ARG A 306 0.33 2.90 -35.99
N THR A 307 -0.81 3.00 -36.68
CA THR A 307 -1.14 2.08 -37.78
C THR A 307 -0.32 2.34 -39.03
N LYS A 308 0.09 3.59 -39.26
CA LYS A 308 0.99 3.99 -40.36
C LYS A 308 2.48 3.86 -40.02
N GLN A 309 2.82 3.41 -38.81
CA GLN A 309 4.20 3.04 -38.51
C GLN A 309 4.61 1.89 -39.40
N ASN A 310 5.44 2.19 -40.40
CA ASN A 310 6.10 1.17 -41.20
C ASN A 310 7.59 1.13 -40.88
N PHE A 311 7.90 1.24 -39.58
CA PHE A 311 9.26 1.11 -39.09
C PHE A 311 9.70 -0.33 -39.23
N LYS A 312 10.93 -0.53 -39.68
CA LYS A 312 11.60 -1.82 -39.48
C LYS A 312 11.74 -2.04 -37.97
N GLU A 313 11.71 -3.30 -37.53
CA GLU A 313 11.83 -3.66 -36.11
C GLU A 313 13.04 -2.98 -35.44
N GLU A 314 14.17 -2.93 -36.14
CA GLU A 314 15.40 -2.26 -35.70
C GLU A 314 15.22 -0.75 -35.45
N GLU A 315 14.44 -0.05 -36.28
CA GLU A 315 14.18 1.38 -36.12
C GLU A 315 13.30 1.65 -34.89
N LEU A 316 12.30 0.80 -34.66
CA LEU A 316 11.45 0.88 -33.47
C LEU A 316 12.25 0.58 -32.18
N HIS A 317 13.09 -0.46 -32.20
CA HIS A 317 13.99 -0.76 -31.08
C HIS A 317 14.96 0.39 -30.81
N ASN A 318 15.47 1.06 -31.84
CA ASN A 318 16.33 2.22 -31.65
C ASN A 318 15.60 3.41 -30.99
N LEU A 319 14.32 3.64 -31.32
CA LEU A 319 13.51 4.67 -30.65
C LEU A 319 13.32 4.34 -29.16
N TYR A 320 13.01 3.08 -28.82
CA TYR A 320 12.91 2.64 -27.43
C TYR A 320 14.26 2.74 -26.69
N ARG A 321 15.37 2.38 -27.33
CA ARG A 321 16.71 2.54 -26.75
C ARG A 321 17.05 4.00 -26.44
N LYS A 322 16.67 4.94 -27.31
CA LYS A 322 16.82 6.38 -27.04
C LYS A 322 15.97 6.80 -25.84
N LEU A 323 14.74 6.31 -25.73
CA LEU A 323 13.91 6.57 -24.56
C LEU A 323 14.53 6.01 -23.28
N GLY A 324 15.03 4.78 -23.30
CA GLY A 324 15.78 4.18 -22.19
C GLY A 324 16.96 5.06 -21.76
N LYS A 325 17.77 5.53 -22.71
CA LYS A 325 18.89 6.46 -22.43
C LYS A 325 18.45 7.79 -21.84
N TRP A 326 17.34 8.36 -22.32
CA TRP A 326 16.78 9.59 -21.77
C TRP A 326 16.40 9.42 -20.30
N TYR A 327 15.57 8.42 -19.99
CA TYR A 327 15.11 8.17 -18.62
C TYR A 327 16.26 7.76 -17.68
N LEU A 328 17.25 7.03 -18.19
CA LEU A 328 18.45 6.70 -17.42
C LEU A 328 19.22 7.96 -17.01
N LYS A 329 19.33 8.96 -17.91
CA LYS A 329 19.98 10.25 -17.62
C LYS A 329 19.22 11.06 -16.58
N GLU A 330 17.89 11.02 -16.61
CA GLU A 330 17.02 11.66 -15.63
C GLU A 330 16.91 10.87 -14.30
N LYS A 331 17.63 9.75 -14.15
CA LYS A 331 17.64 8.86 -12.98
C LYS A 331 16.29 8.17 -12.70
N GLU A 332 15.44 8.07 -13.71
CA GLU A 332 14.20 7.29 -13.66
C GLU A 332 14.47 5.85 -14.11
N PHE A 333 15.17 5.09 -13.25
CA PHE A 333 15.73 3.79 -13.62
C PHE A 333 14.70 2.74 -14.04
N ILE A 334 13.59 2.60 -13.31
CA ILE A 334 12.54 1.60 -13.62
C ILE A 334 11.95 1.85 -15.01
N THR A 335 11.60 3.11 -15.31
CA THR A 335 11.10 3.53 -16.63
C THR A 335 12.15 3.31 -17.72
N ALA A 336 13.42 3.60 -17.42
CA ALA A 336 14.51 3.38 -18.36
C ALA A 336 14.63 1.89 -18.74
N TYR A 337 14.59 0.99 -17.76
CA TYR A 337 14.70 -0.45 -17.99
C TYR A 337 13.47 -1.03 -18.70
N ASP A 338 12.26 -0.51 -18.49
CA ASP A 338 11.09 -0.86 -19.32
C ASP A 338 11.35 -0.58 -20.81
N TYR A 339 11.86 0.60 -21.14
CA TYR A 339 12.18 0.95 -22.52
C TYR A 339 13.36 0.15 -23.09
N PHE A 340 14.39 -0.15 -22.30
CA PHE A 340 15.47 -1.05 -22.74
C PHE A 340 14.96 -2.47 -22.99
N ASN A 341 14.02 -2.97 -22.17
CA ASN A 341 13.42 -4.28 -22.36
C ASN A 341 12.61 -4.33 -23.67
N ARG A 342 11.80 -3.29 -23.92
CA ARG A 342 11.07 -3.12 -25.19
C ARG A 342 11.98 -2.96 -26.42
N ALA A 343 13.21 -2.48 -26.22
CA ALA A 343 14.22 -2.38 -27.27
C ALA A 343 14.97 -3.72 -27.53
N GLY A 344 14.72 -4.75 -26.71
CA GLY A 344 15.46 -6.01 -26.74
C GLY A 344 16.89 -5.91 -26.17
N ASP A 345 17.21 -4.85 -25.41
CA ASP A 345 18.55 -4.60 -24.87
C ASP A 345 18.82 -5.38 -23.57
N THR A 346 18.48 -6.68 -23.57
CA THR A 346 18.57 -7.57 -22.40
C THR A 346 19.97 -7.62 -21.80
N GLU A 347 21.00 -7.76 -22.64
CA GLU A 347 22.39 -7.82 -22.18
C GLU A 347 22.83 -6.51 -21.50
N PHE A 348 22.35 -5.36 -21.98
CA PHE A 348 22.61 -4.08 -21.32
C PHE A 348 21.98 -4.06 -19.91
N ILE A 349 20.71 -4.45 -19.77
CA ILE A 349 20.02 -4.52 -18.47
C ILE A 349 20.77 -5.45 -17.51
N LEU A 350 21.12 -6.65 -17.95
CA LEU A 350 21.88 -7.62 -17.16
C LEU A 350 23.24 -7.05 -16.74
N SER A 351 23.94 -6.33 -17.63
CA SER A 351 25.21 -5.67 -17.28
C SER A 351 25.04 -4.62 -16.18
N GLN A 352 23.94 -3.87 -16.19
CA GLN A 352 23.67 -2.85 -15.17
C GLN A 352 23.39 -3.50 -13.82
N PHE A 353 22.58 -4.57 -13.78
CA PHE A 353 22.26 -5.28 -12.53
C PHE A 353 23.42 -6.11 -12.00
N ASN A 354 24.33 -6.54 -12.88
CA ASN A 354 25.55 -7.22 -12.47
C ASN A 354 26.59 -6.27 -11.86
N ASN A 355 26.44 -4.96 -12.04
CA ASN A 355 27.31 -3.95 -11.43
C ASN A 355 26.98 -3.81 -9.93
N PRO A 356 27.93 -4.09 -9.01
CA PRO A 356 27.75 -3.95 -7.57
C PRO A 356 27.30 -2.56 -7.09
N GLU A 357 27.63 -1.51 -7.82
CA GLU A 357 27.25 -0.14 -7.48
C GLU A 357 25.78 0.17 -7.76
N ASN A 358 25.16 -0.61 -8.65
CA ASN A 358 23.78 -0.43 -9.09
C ASN A 358 22.85 -1.48 -8.47
N ILE A 359 23.27 -2.19 -7.42
CA ILE A 359 22.45 -3.22 -6.79
C ILE A 359 21.42 -2.58 -5.87
N SER A 360 20.16 -2.66 -6.28
CA SER A 360 18.99 -2.43 -5.43
C SER A 360 17.89 -3.40 -5.84
N ASN A 361 17.19 -3.97 -4.85
CA ASN A 361 16.10 -4.92 -5.10
C ASN A 361 14.99 -4.31 -5.97
N ASP A 362 14.74 -3.00 -5.82
CA ASP A 362 13.66 -2.27 -6.49
C ASP A 362 13.89 -2.09 -8.00
N LEU A 363 15.15 -2.15 -8.45
CA LEU A 363 15.50 -1.92 -9.86
C LEU A 363 15.07 -3.06 -10.78
N THR A 364 14.81 -4.24 -10.22
CA THR A 364 14.34 -5.41 -10.97
C THR A 364 12.83 -5.43 -11.19
N GLU A 365 12.08 -4.46 -10.65
CA GLU A 365 10.61 -4.42 -10.67
C GLU A 365 10.01 -3.67 -11.88
N PHE A 366 10.77 -3.51 -12.97
CA PHE A 366 10.23 -2.95 -14.22
C PHE A 366 9.33 -3.95 -14.96
N LYS A 367 8.49 -3.42 -15.86
CA LYS A 367 7.50 -4.22 -16.58
C LYS A 367 8.17 -5.22 -17.55
N GLY A 368 7.72 -6.47 -17.50
CA GLY A 368 8.27 -7.53 -18.33
C GLY A 368 9.60 -8.10 -17.83
N SER A 369 10.04 -7.75 -16.61
CA SER A 369 11.34 -8.21 -16.09
C SER A 369 11.37 -9.72 -15.85
N PHE A 370 10.29 -10.30 -15.30
CA PHE A 370 10.18 -11.74 -15.09
C PHE A 370 10.27 -12.49 -16.42
N GLU A 371 9.48 -12.09 -17.41
CA GLU A 371 9.48 -12.67 -18.75
C GLU A 371 10.84 -12.48 -19.45
N MET A 372 11.50 -11.34 -19.25
CA MET A 372 12.85 -11.10 -19.77
C MET A 372 13.82 -12.15 -19.21
N PHE A 373 13.84 -12.36 -17.89
CA PHE A 373 14.74 -13.35 -17.26
C PHE A 373 14.41 -14.78 -17.69
N GLU A 374 13.14 -15.18 -17.74
CA GLU A 374 12.75 -16.54 -18.13
C GLU A 374 13.00 -16.83 -19.62
N ASN A 375 12.93 -15.82 -20.49
CA ASN A 375 13.21 -15.98 -21.93
C ASN A 375 14.70 -15.79 -22.28
N THR A 376 15.55 -15.41 -21.34
CA THR A 376 16.98 -15.22 -21.58
C THR A 376 17.71 -16.57 -21.56
N SER A 377 18.62 -16.78 -22.51
CA SER A 377 19.44 -18.00 -22.53
C SER A 377 20.30 -18.14 -21.27
N GLU A 378 20.49 -19.37 -20.81
CA GLU A 378 21.29 -19.63 -19.61
C GLU A 378 22.75 -19.17 -19.78
N GLU A 379 23.31 -19.28 -20.98
CA GLU A 379 24.67 -18.79 -21.29
C GLU A 379 24.82 -17.31 -20.97
N LEU A 380 23.82 -16.50 -21.32
CA LEU A 380 23.84 -15.06 -21.05
C LEU A 380 23.61 -14.76 -19.56
N LEU A 381 22.72 -15.50 -18.88
CA LEU A 381 22.50 -15.35 -17.44
C LEU A 381 23.74 -15.73 -16.62
N VAL A 382 24.47 -16.77 -17.03
CA VAL A 382 25.73 -17.20 -16.41
C VAL A 382 26.83 -16.15 -16.63
N LYS A 383 26.82 -15.42 -17.75
CA LYS A 383 27.74 -14.29 -17.99
C LYS A 383 27.50 -13.12 -17.02
N TYR A 384 26.26 -12.92 -16.58
CA TYR A 384 25.84 -11.86 -15.65
C TYR A 384 25.26 -12.45 -14.34
N PRO A 385 26.07 -13.18 -13.56
CA PRO A 385 25.59 -14.02 -12.47
C PRO A 385 24.95 -13.23 -11.32
N ILE A 386 25.39 -12.00 -11.05
CA ILE A 386 24.84 -11.18 -9.96
C ILE A 386 23.42 -10.72 -10.31
N ALA A 387 23.18 -10.33 -11.57
CA ALA A 387 21.84 -10.01 -12.06
C ALA A 387 20.91 -11.22 -11.95
N TYR A 388 21.40 -12.39 -12.36
CA TYR A 388 20.64 -13.63 -12.27
C TYR A 388 20.33 -14.03 -10.82
N LEU A 389 21.32 -13.94 -9.93
CA LEU A 389 21.14 -14.22 -8.50
C LEU A 389 20.16 -13.25 -7.83
N GLN A 390 20.14 -11.96 -8.20
CA GLN A 390 19.13 -11.01 -7.71
C GLN A 390 17.71 -11.43 -8.12
N HIS A 391 17.52 -11.80 -9.39
CA HIS A 391 16.24 -12.31 -9.87
C HIS A 391 15.81 -13.57 -9.09
N ILE A 392 16.71 -14.54 -8.93
CA ILE A 392 16.42 -15.76 -8.16
C ILE A 392 16.07 -15.42 -6.70
N PHE A 393 16.80 -14.50 -6.07
CA PHE A 393 16.54 -14.10 -4.70
C PHE A 393 15.16 -13.46 -4.54
N ASN A 394 14.78 -12.56 -5.45
CA ASN A 394 13.46 -11.95 -5.46
C ASN A 394 12.35 -13.00 -5.67
N SER A 395 12.58 -13.99 -6.53
CA SER A 395 11.65 -15.12 -6.71
C SER A 395 11.51 -15.98 -5.45
N ILE A 396 12.60 -16.22 -4.70
CA ILE A 396 12.55 -16.94 -3.41
C ILE A 396 11.77 -16.16 -2.34
N LEU A 397 11.93 -14.83 -2.30
CA LEU A 397 11.25 -13.98 -1.31
C LEU A 397 9.74 -13.86 -1.57
N LYS A 398 9.32 -13.94 -2.85
CA LYS A 398 7.91 -13.79 -3.27
C LYS A 398 7.21 -15.11 -3.61
N GLY A 399 7.96 -16.19 -3.76
CA GLY A 399 7.47 -17.47 -4.30
C GLY A 399 6.93 -18.44 -3.25
N ASN A 400 6.10 -19.36 -3.72
CA ASN A 400 5.67 -20.54 -2.96
C ASN A 400 6.74 -21.65 -3.00
N ASP A 401 6.44 -22.81 -2.41
CA ASP A 401 7.38 -23.92 -2.31
C ASP A 401 7.89 -24.41 -3.69
N GLU A 402 7.03 -24.42 -4.71
CA GLU A 402 7.40 -24.82 -6.07
C GLU A 402 8.43 -23.85 -6.69
N ILE A 403 8.20 -22.54 -6.54
CA ILE A 403 9.14 -21.52 -6.99
C ILE A 403 10.46 -21.64 -6.23
N ILE A 404 10.42 -21.87 -4.92
CA ILE A 404 11.62 -22.04 -4.08
C ILE A 404 12.42 -23.27 -4.54
N GLU A 405 11.76 -24.39 -4.85
CA GLU A 405 12.43 -25.59 -5.34
C GLU A 405 13.08 -25.37 -6.71
N ASN A 406 12.36 -24.74 -7.65
CA ASN A 406 12.91 -24.40 -8.96
C ASN A 406 14.11 -23.44 -8.85
N SER A 407 13.99 -22.42 -8.00
CA SER A 407 15.08 -21.50 -7.68
C SER A 407 16.29 -22.22 -7.08
N LEU A 408 16.09 -23.20 -6.20
CA LEU A 408 17.18 -24.00 -5.64
C LEU A 408 17.92 -24.78 -6.74
N ARG A 409 17.21 -25.39 -7.69
CA ARG A 409 17.82 -26.08 -8.85
C ARG A 409 18.64 -25.11 -9.71
N LYS A 410 18.12 -23.89 -9.96
CA LYS A 410 18.85 -22.82 -10.67
C LYS A 410 20.15 -22.44 -9.92
N LEU A 411 20.11 -22.32 -8.60
CA LEU A 411 21.29 -22.02 -7.76
C LEU A 411 22.31 -23.17 -7.72
N ASP A 412 21.88 -24.43 -7.65
CA ASP A 412 22.75 -25.61 -7.69
C ASP A 412 23.49 -25.69 -9.04
N ARG A 413 22.78 -25.46 -10.15
CA ARG A 413 23.36 -25.45 -11.49
C ARG A 413 24.38 -24.33 -11.66
N LEU A 414 24.04 -23.09 -11.25
CA LEU A 414 24.96 -21.95 -11.32
C LEU A 414 26.23 -22.20 -10.48
N GLN A 415 26.08 -22.71 -9.25
CA GLN A 415 27.21 -23.04 -8.40
C GLN A 415 28.14 -24.05 -9.08
N LYS A 416 27.60 -25.16 -9.59
CA LYS A 416 28.40 -26.21 -10.26
C LYS A 416 29.13 -25.68 -11.50
N LEU A 417 28.50 -24.80 -12.28
CA LEU A 417 29.15 -24.16 -13.43
C LEU A 417 30.34 -23.32 -13.01
N TYR A 418 30.19 -22.48 -11.98
CA TYR A 418 31.29 -21.65 -11.48
C TYR A 418 32.39 -22.47 -10.80
N GLU A 419 32.05 -23.54 -10.07
CA GLU A 419 33.02 -24.46 -9.46
C GLU A 419 33.94 -25.11 -10.51
N ASN A 420 33.40 -25.47 -11.67
CA ASN A 420 34.15 -26.13 -12.75
C ASN A 420 34.82 -25.16 -13.74
N MET A 421 34.62 -23.84 -13.60
CA MET A 421 35.20 -22.86 -14.50
C MET A 421 36.69 -22.60 -14.16
N GLU A 422 37.58 -22.80 -15.13
CA GLU A 422 39.05 -22.73 -14.96
C GLU A 422 39.63 -21.34 -15.32
N ASN A 423 39.02 -20.62 -16.27
CA ASN A 423 39.52 -19.33 -16.80
C ASN A 423 38.81 -18.10 -16.23
N ILE A 424 38.71 -17.99 -14.91
CA ILE A 424 38.04 -16.89 -14.22
C ILE A 424 38.83 -16.44 -12.99
N ASP A 425 38.79 -15.14 -12.67
CA ASP A 425 39.40 -14.63 -11.44
C ASP A 425 38.87 -15.38 -10.21
N LEU A 426 39.78 -15.94 -9.42
CA LEU A 426 39.44 -16.79 -8.28
C LEU A 426 38.62 -16.02 -7.23
N ASN A 427 38.89 -14.74 -7.02
CA ASN A 427 38.12 -13.94 -6.06
C ASN A 427 36.69 -13.72 -6.52
N TYR A 428 36.48 -13.46 -7.81
CA TYR A 428 35.16 -13.32 -8.39
C TYR A 428 34.41 -14.65 -8.41
N LYS A 429 35.07 -15.76 -8.77
CA LYS A 429 34.52 -17.12 -8.67
C LYS A 429 34.04 -17.45 -7.26
N ASN A 430 34.92 -17.30 -6.26
CA ASN A 430 34.58 -17.55 -4.86
C ASN A 430 33.43 -16.65 -4.39
N ARG A 431 33.37 -15.41 -4.87
CA ARG A 431 32.26 -14.52 -4.60
C ARG A 431 30.96 -15.06 -5.17
N ILE A 432 30.87 -15.44 -6.45
CA ILE A 432 29.61 -15.94 -7.03
C ILE A 432 29.11 -17.17 -6.26
N ILE A 433 30.02 -18.07 -5.89
CA ILE A 433 29.68 -19.24 -5.05
C ILE A 433 29.18 -18.76 -3.68
N ALA A 434 29.85 -17.80 -3.05
CA ALA A 434 29.40 -17.26 -1.76
C ALA A 434 28.03 -16.58 -1.82
N GLU A 435 27.76 -15.74 -2.82
CA GLU A 435 26.45 -15.11 -3.03
C GLU A 435 25.36 -16.17 -3.25
N THR A 436 25.68 -17.22 -4.01
CA THR A 436 24.79 -18.37 -4.22
C THR A 436 24.44 -19.05 -2.88
N LEU A 437 25.44 -19.32 -2.02
CA LEU A 437 25.23 -19.90 -0.69
C LEU A 437 24.41 -18.97 0.22
N ILE A 438 24.63 -17.66 0.15
CA ILE A 438 23.87 -16.65 0.90
C ILE A 438 22.39 -16.69 0.53
N ILE A 439 22.06 -16.89 -0.75
CA ILE A 439 20.67 -17.02 -1.21
C ILE A 439 20.10 -18.40 -0.82
N LYS A 440 20.86 -19.49 -1.03
CA LYS A 440 20.43 -20.86 -0.65
C LYS A 440 20.03 -20.95 0.82
N LYS A 441 20.68 -20.20 1.70
CA LYS A 441 20.31 -20.07 3.11
C LYS A 441 18.81 -19.76 3.29
N PHE A 442 18.21 -18.90 2.47
CA PHE A 442 16.79 -18.55 2.58
C PHE A 442 15.83 -19.67 2.14
N THR A 443 16.28 -20.59 1.28
CA THR A 443 15.51 -21.80 0.93
C THR A 443 15.40 -22.80 2.09
N LYS A 444 16.25 -22.66 3.11
CA LYS A 444 16.21 -23.45 4.35
C LYS A 444 15.70 -22.62 5.51
N PHE A 445 14.81 -21.67 5.22
CA PHE A 445 14.21 -20.81 6.25
C PHE A 445 13.68 -21.65 7.42
N ASN A 446 13.86 -21.10 8.61
CA ASN A 446 13.52 -21.72 9.88
C ASN A 446 14.29 -23.03 10.23
N HIS A 447 15.37 -23.39 9.53
CA HIS A 447 16.28 -24.46 9.95
C HIS A 447 17.68 -23.88 10.29
N LEU A 448 17.85 -23.40 11.52
CA LEU A 448 19.01 -22.58 11.91
C LEU A 448 20.38 -23.24 11.67
N GLU A 449 20.53 -24.54 11.92
CA GLU A 449 21.80 -25.25 11.68
C GLU A 449 22.13 -25.34 10.19
N LEU A 450 21.17 -25.70 9.33
CA LEU A 450 21.36 -25.71 7.87
C LEU A 450 21.72 -24.32 7.35
N MET A 451 21.01 -23.29 7.82
CA MET A 451 21.27 -21.89 7.45
C MET A 451 22.67 -21.43 7.89
N LYS A 452 23.15 -21.89 9.04
CA LYS A 452 24.49 -21.61 9.56
C LYS A 452 25.57 -22.30 8.71
N THR A 453 25.36 -23.54 8.26
CA THR A 453 26.30 -24.22 7.35
C THR A 453 26.56 -23.41 6.08
N TYR A 454 25.50 -22.91 5.43
CA TYR A 454 25.64 -22.03 4.26
C TYR A 454 26.37 -20.73 4.57
N SER A 455 26.04 -20.12 5.72
CA SER A 455 26.61 -18.83 6.13
C SER A 455 28.10 -18.92 6.46
N ASN A 456 28.55 -20.01 7.09
CA ASN A 456 29.97 -20.25 7.38
C ASN A 456 30.78 -20.41 6.11
N LYS A 457 30.32 -21.29 5.20
CA LYS A 457 30.99 -21.49 3.89
C LYS A 457 31.05 -20.20 3.08
N ALA A 458 29.97 -19.42 3.05
CA ALA A 458 29.95 -18.13 2.37
C ALA A 458 30.95 -17.13 2.99
N LEU A 459 31.05 -17.10 4.32
CA LEU A 459 32.00 -16.23 5.03
C LEU A 459 33.46 -16.57 4.68
N GLU A 460 33.80 -17.86 4.64
CA GLU A 460 35.12 -18.35 4.24
C GLU A 460 35.46 -17.92 2.82
N LEU A 461 34.54 -18.14 1.87
CA LEU A 461 34.73 -17.81 0.45
C LEU A 461 34.83 -16.30 0.19
N LEU A 462 34.10 -15.48 0.94
CA LEU A 462 34.18 -14.02 0.82
C LEU A 462 35.50 -13.45 1.34
N ASN A 463 36.21 -14.17 2.21
CA ASN A 463 37.51 -13.79 2.77
C ASN A 463 37.55 -12.32 3.26
N GLY A 464 36.57 -11.95 4.09
CA GLY A 464 36.44 -10.59 4.66
C GLY A 464 35.69 -9.57 3.80
N LYS A 465 35.45 -9.85 2.52
CA LYS A 465 34.62 -9.00 1.63
C LYS A 465 33.14 -9.10 2.02
N LYS A 466 32.35 -8.08 1.64
CA LYS A 466 30.90 -8.05 1.88
C LYS A 466 30.13 -8.61 0.69
N SER A 467 28.94 -9.13 0.98
CA SER A 467 27.99 -9.58 -0.05
C SER A 467 27.54 -8.43 -0.94
N TYR A 468 27.32 -8.72 -2.21
CA TYR A 468 26.72 -7.84 -3.20
C TYR A 468 25.19 -7.89 -3.16
N ILE A 469 24.61 -9.01 -2.73
CA ILE A 469 23.16 -9.21 -2.75
C ILE A 469 22.54 -8.94 -1.38
N MET A 470 23.21 -9.40 -0.32
CA MET A 470 22.80 -9.16 1.05
C MET A 470 23.46 -7.90 1.59
N LEU A 471 22.76 -6.79 1.42
CA LEU A 471 23.13 -5.45 1.82
C LEU A 471 22.58 -5.10 3.20
N ARG A 472 23.06 -3.96 3.73
CA ARG A 472 22.69 -3.44 5.05
C ARG A 472 21.20 -3.10 5.16
N GLN A 473 20.58 -2.72 4.04
CA GLN A 473 19.19 -2.27 3.95
C GLN A 473 18.19 -3.42 3.85
N ASN A 474 18.65 -4.65 3.63
CA ASN A 474 17.73 -5.79 3.55
C ASN A 474 17.02 -6.02 4.88
N GLU A 475 15.87 -6.66 4.80
CA GLU A 475 15.03 -6.96 5.94
C GLU A 475 15.42 -8.33 6.54
N VAL A 476 15.44 -8.44 7.88
CA VAL A 476 15.93 -9.62 8.62
C VAL A 476 14.92 -10.22 9.60
N THR A 477 13.84 -9.50 9.91
CA THR A 477 12.76 -9.99 10.79
C THR A 477 11.59 -10.59 10.02
N PHE A 478 11.67 -10.57 8.68
CA PHE A 478 10.61 -10.88 7.73
C PHE A 478 9.31 -10.12 8.00
N GLY A 479 9.42 -8.88 8.48
CA GLY A 479 8.28 -8.05 8.88
C GLY A 479 7.58 -8.51 10.17
N SER A 480 8.09 -9.53 10.87
CA SER A 480 7.61 -9.93 12.20
C SER A 480 8.08 -8.92 13.26
N PRO A 481 7.24 -8.56 14.25
CA PRO A 481 7.62 -7.74 15.39
C PRO A 481 8.40 -8.52 16.47
N HIS A 482 8.66 -9.80 16.25
CA HIS A 482 9.39 -10.69 17.16
C HIS A 482 10.33 -11.60 16.36
N LEU A 483 11.65 -11.48 16.57
CA LEU A 483 12.68 -12.15 15.77
C LEU A 483 12.93 -13.60 16.20
N LEU A 484 12.88 -13.91 17.48
CA LEU A 484 13.06 -15.27 17.99
C LEU A 484 11.83 -16.14 17.66
N TYR A 485 10.64 -15.54 17.61
CA TYR A 485 9.37 -16.17 17.22
C TYR A 485 9.46 -16.91 15.89
N ILE A 486 10.06 -16.28 14.87
CA ILE A 486 10.13 -16.87 13.52
C ILE A 486 11.09 -18.08 13.43
N TYR A 487 11.85 -18.36 14.50
CA TYR A 487 12.77 -19.48 14.58
C TYR A 487 12.40 -20.55 15.62
N PHE A 488 11.41 -20.29 16.48
CA PHE A 488 11.03 -21.19 17.55
C PHE A 488 9.98 -22.20 17.06
N ARG A 489 10.44 -23.45 16.90
CA ARG A 489 9.68 -24.51 16.22
C ARG A 489 9.21 -25.64 17.11
N ASP A 490 10.12 -26.12 17.94
CA ASP A 490 9.97 -27.37 18.66
C ASP A 490 9.91 -27.07 20.15
N GLU A 491 8.98 -27.70 20.85
CA GLU A 491 8.85 -27.61 22.30
C GLU A 491 10.14 -28.07 23.01
N GLY A 492 10.53 -27.37 24.08
CA GLY A 492 11.73 -27.64 24.87
C GLY A 492 13.03 -27.11 24.26
N THR A 493 12.99 -26.42 23.12
CA THR A 493 14.18 -25.96 22.39
C THR A 493 14.44 -24.45 22.47
N PHE A 494 13.60 -23.66 23.15
CA PHE A 494 13.61 -22.19 23.06
C PHE A 494 14.98 -21.57 23.41
N LYS A 495 15.63 -22.08 24.47
CA LYS A 495 16.97 -21.65 24.89
C LYS A 495 18.08 -22.06 23.92
N GLU A 496 17.94 -23.23 23.29
CA GLU A 496 18.88 -23.70 22.26
C GLU A 496 18.76 -22.84 21.00
N ILE A 497 17.54 -22.59 20.54
CA ILE A 497 17.24 -21.71 19.40
C ILE A 497 17.80 -20.31 19.63
N LEU A 498 17.67 -19.74 20.83
CA LEU A 498 18.31 -18.47 21.19
C LEU A 498 19.83 -18.51 20.93
N LYS A 499 20.53 -19.53 21.43
CA LYS A 499 21.98 -19.68 21.26
C LYS A 499 22.37 -19.78 19.79
N LEU A 500 21.63 -20.57 19.01
CA LEU A 500 21.88 -20.76 17.58
C LEU A 500 21.62 -19.49 16.76
N ALA A 501 20.47 -18.84 17.00
CA ALA A 501 20.08 -17.61 16.32
C ALA A 501 21.09 -16.48 16.60
N LYS A 502 21.54 -16.34 17.84
CA LYS A 502 22.52 -15.32 18.25
C LYS A 502 23.85 -15.49 17.52
N ASN A 503 24.41 -16.70 17.54
CA ASN A 503 25.67 -17.01 16.84
C ASN A 503 25.56 -16.74 15.34
N ARG A 504 24.43 -17.15 14.74
CA ARG A 504 24.18 -16.94 13.31
C ARG A 504 24.06 -15.46 12.95
N MET A 505 23.33 -14.67 13.74
CA MET A 505 23.12 -13.24 13.42
C MET A 505 24.42 -12.43 13.44
N ILE A 506 25.37 -12.81 14.30
CA ILE A 506 26.73 -12.24 14.30
C ILE A 506 27.44 -12.51 12.96
N ILE A 507 27.37 -13.73 12.45
CA ILE A 507 27.94 -14.10 11.15
C ILE A 507 27.23 -13.37 10.02
N HIS A 508 25.89 -13.33 10.07
CA HIS A 508 25.07 -12.65 9.07
C HIS A 508 25.43 -11.16 8.95
N SER A 509 25.53 -10.44 10.07
CA SER A 509 25.91 -9.02 10.09
C SER A 509 27.32 -8.77 9.52
N LYS A 510 28.27 -9.68 9.76
CA LYS A 510 29.62 -9.60 9.17
C LYS A 510 29.59 -9.71 7.65
N VAL A 511 28.81 -10.63 7.09
CA VAL A 511 28.71 -10.87 5.64
C VAL A 511 27.97 -9.72 4.93
N SER A 512 26.95 -9.16 5.59
CA SER A 512 25.96 -8.24 5.00
C SER A 512 26.22 -6.75 5.24
N ASN A 513 27.47 -6.39 5.55
CA ASN A 513 27.84 -5.00 5.87
C ASN A 513 27.00 -4.38 7.01
N GLY A 514 26.60 -5.19 7.99
CA GLY A 514 25.87 -4.75 9.18
C GLY A 514 24.37 -5.00 9.19
N CYS A 515 23.82 -5.77 8.24
CA CYS A 515 22.41 -6.18 8.28
C CYS A 515 22.13 -7.04 9.53
N GLY A 516 21.07 -6.74 10.27
CA GLY A 516 20.75 -7.37 11.57
C GLY A 516 21.68 -6.97 12.72
N THR A 517 22.43 -5.86 12.62
CA THR A 517 23.21 -5.35 13.76
C THR A 517 22.31 -5.03 14.95
N GLY A 518 22.58 -5.63 16.11
CA GLY A 518 21.77 -5.51 17.32
C GLY A 518 20.85 -6.71 17.58
N SER A 519 20.68 -7.61 16.61
CA SER A 519 19.88 -8.83 16.75
C SER A 519 20.34 -9.71 17.91
N GLU A 520 21.64 -9.74 18.22
CA GLU A 520 22.19 -10.52 19.33
C GLU A 520 21.64 -10.09 20.70
N PHE A 521 21.31 -8.81 20.84
CA PHE A 521 20.67 -8.28 22.05
C PHE A 521 19.15 -8.40 21.96
N LEU A 522 18.57 -8.20 20.78
CA LEU A 522 17.12 -8.35 20.58
C LEU A 522 16.66 -9.77 20.94
N LEU A 523 17.37 -10.80 20.45
CA LEU A 523 17.04 -12.20 20.73
C LEU A 523 17.06 -12.51 22.24
N GLU A 524 18.07 -11.99 22.96
CA GLU A 524 18.16 -12.12 24.42
C GLU A 524 17.03 -11.37 25.13
N ALA A 525 16.66 -10.19 24.62
CA ALA A 525 15.59 -9.37 25.18
C ALA A 525 14.23 -10.04 25.04
N GLU A 526 13.96 -10.62 23.88
CA GLU A 526 12.72 -11.35 23.59
C GLU A 526 12.64 -12.64 24.42
N TYR A 527 13.70 -13.46 24.45
CA TYR A 527 13.74 -14.64 25.31
C TYR A 527 13.53 -14.30 26.79
N ALA A 528 14.21 -13.26 27.28
CA ALA A 528 14.10 -12.80 28.66
C ALA A 528 12.69 -12.29 28.97
N MET A 529 12.04 -11.63 28.01
CA MET A 529 10.66 -11.19 28.15
C MET A 529 9.73 -12.39 28.28
N GLU A 530 9.75 -13.32 27.32
CA GLU A 530 8.85 -14.48 27.27
C GLU A 530 9.00 -15.40 28.49
N THR A 531 10.20 -15.51 29.06
CA THR A 531 10.50 -16.36 30.23
C THR A 531 10.42 -15.67 31.60
N GLY A 532 10.20 -14.35 31.61
CA GLY A 532 10.00 -13.56 32.84
C GLY A 532 11.26 -13.02 33.51
N ASN A 533 12.39 -12.93 32.82
CA ASN A 533 13.57 -12.19 33.27
C ASN A 533 13.48 -10.71 32.82
N PHE A 534 12.55 -9.98 33.41
CA PHE A 534 12.24 -8.60 33.01
C PHE A 534 13.41 -7.60 33.06
N PRO A 535 14.32 -7.65 34.06
CA PRO A 535 15.52 -6.80 34.04
C PRO A 535 16.43 -7.07 32.84
N ALA A 536 16.62 -8.33 32.46
CA ALA A 536 17.38 -8.68 31.26
C ALA A 536 16.64 -8.28 29.97
N ALA A 537 15.31 -8.36 29.95
CA ALA A 537 14.50 -7.90 28.83
C ALA A 537 14.69 -6.39 28.58
N GLU A 538 14.63 -5.57 29.62
CA GLU A 538 14.83 -4.11 29.53
C GLU A 538 16.24 -3.78 29.05
N LEU A 539 17.26 -4.32 29.74
CA LEU A 539 18.66 -4.06 29.44
C LEU A 539 19.02 -4.41 28.00
N ASN A 540 18.61 -5.60 27.54
CA ASN A 540 18.96 -6.05 26.20
C ASN A 540 18.14 -5.35 25.11
N SER A 541 16.89 -4.94 25.38
CA SER A 541 16.13 -4.12 24.42
C SER A 541 16.80 -2.77 24.19
N LEU A 542 17.26 -2.10 25.25
CA LEU A 542 18.00 -0.84 25.14
C LEU A 542 19.31 -1.04 24.37
N LYS A 543 20.10 -2.09 24.69
CA LYS A 543 21.31 -2.42 23.94
C LYS A 543 21.03 -2.68 22.46
N ALA A 544 19.96 -3.40 22.14
CA ALA A 544 19.54 -3.65 20.76
C ALA A 544 19.25 -2.34 20.02
N ILE A 545 18.50 -1.41 20.62
CA ILE A 545 18.19 -0.10 20.03
C ILE A 545 19.46 0.70 19.78
N TYR A 546 20.34 0.84 20.78
CA TYR A 546 21.58 1.61 20.62
C TYR A 546 22.47 1.01 19.53
N LYS A 547 22.62 -0.32 19.52
CA LYS A 547 23.44 -1.03 18.55
C LYS A 547 22.85 -0.92 17.14
N ALA A 548 21.55 -1.12 16.97
CA ALA A 548 20.84 -1.04 15.70
C ALA A 548 20.89 0.36 15.08
N LYS A 549 20.79 1.42 15.89
CA LYS A 549 20.92 2.81 15.43
C LYS A 549 22.27 3.10 14.77
N THR A 550 23.36 2.47 15.21
CA THR A 550 24.70 2.67 14.60
C THR A 550 24.80 2.21 13.13
N LYS A 551 23.85 1.39 12.66
CA LYS A 551 23.79 0.85 11.30
C LYS A 551 22.40 1.02 10.66
N SER A 552 21.57 1.91 11.19
CA SER A 552 20.21 2.19 10.70
C SER A 552 19.34 0.94 10.51
N GLN A 553 19.40 -0.01 11.46
CA GLN A 553 18.65 -1.27 11.39
C GLN A 553 17.23 -1.09 11.93
N VAL A 554 16.33 -0.60 11.08
CA VAL A 554 14.98 -0.17 11.47
C VAL A 554 14.14 -1.32 12.02
N SER A 555 14.14 -2.50 11.39
CA SER A 555 13.32 -3.63 11.89
C SER A 555 13.74 -4.12 13.27
N ILE A 556 15.05 -4.12 13.58
CA ILE A 556 15.56 -4.44 14.92
C ILE A 556 15.10 -3.40 15.95
N ILE A 557 15.09 -2.12 15.57
CA ILE A 557 14.59 -1.04 16.42
C ILE A 557 13.09 -1.24 16.71
N ILE A 558 12.30 -1.62 15.71
CA ILE A 558 10.86 -1.90 15.87
C ILE A 558 10.63 -3.00 16.91
N CYS A 559 11.25 -4.16 16.74
CA CYS A 559 11.06 -5.30 17.65
C CYS A 559 11.53 -4.96 19.08
N ALA A 560 12.63 -4.22 19.24
CA ALA A 560 13.13 -3.84 20.55
C ALA A 560 12.20 -2.85 21.28
N TYR A 561 11.64 -1.86 20.57
CA TYR A 561 10.64 -0.97 21.15
C TYR A 561 9.32 -1.68 21.45
N PHE A 562 8.92 -2.65 20.62
CA PHE A 562 7.77 -3.50 20.89
C PHE A 562 7.94 -4.28 22.20
N ASN A 563 9.11 -4.91 22.38
CA ASN A 563 9.45 -5.63 23.60
C ASN A 563 9.43 -4.72 24.86
N LEU A 564 10.03 -3.53 24.77
CA LEU A 564 9.99 -2.53 25.86
C LEU A 564 8.57 -2.07 26.16
N THR A 565 7.75 -1.84 25.14
CA THR A 565 6.37 -1.38 25.32
C THR A 565 5.56 -2.42 26.09
N ARG A 566 5.69 -3.71 25.73
CA ARG A 566 5.06 -4.82 26.48
C ARG A 566 5.51 -4.86 27.94
N LEU A 567 6.80 -4.68 28.19
CA LEU A 567 7.36 -4.64 29.54
C LEU A 567 6.82 -3.46 30.35
N TYR A 568 6.74 -2.28 29.75
CA TYR A 568 6.21 -1.08 30.42
C TYR A 568 4.75 -1.22 30.79
N ILE A 569 3.94 -1.93 29.99
CA ILE A 569 2.56 -2.26 30.38
C ILE A 569 2.54 -3.13 31.64
N LEU A 570 3.37 -4.16 31.71
CA LEU A 570 3.48 -5.00 32.92
C LEU A 570 3.92 -4.20 34.16
N GLN A 571 4.84 -3.26 33.98
CA GLN A 571 5.34 -2.37 35.05
C GLN A 571 4.37 -1.22 35.42
N GLY A 572 3.25 -1.07 34.72
CA GLY A 572 2.32 0.05 34.93
C GLY A 572 2.74 1.39 34.31
N LYS A 573 3.86 1.42 33.56
CA LYS A 573 4.41 2.57 32.83
C LYS A 573 3.76 2.73 31.45
N ILE A 574 2.43 2.69 31.39
CA ILE A 574 1.72 2.59 30.10
C ILE A 574 1.90 3.87 29.26
N LYS A 575 1.99 5.04 29.89
CA LYS A 575 2.19 6.32 29.20
C LYS A 575 3.52 6.31 28.45
N GLU A 576 4.60 5.90 29.11
CA GLU A 576 5.93 5.76 28.53
C GLU A 576 5.94 4.73 27.39
N GLY A 577 5.21 3.63 27.54
CA GLY A 577 5.06 2.63 26.47
C GLY A 577 4.39 3.20 25.22
N ILE A 578 3.31 3.98 25.38
CA ILE A 578 2.61 4.62 24.26
C ILE A 578 3.47 5.72 23.62
N GLU A 579 4.20 6.50 24.41
CA GLU A 579 5.14 7.51 23.90
C GLU A 579 6.27 6.89 23.06
N ASN A 580 6.79 5.74 23.49
CA ASN A 580 7.76 4.96 22.72
C ASN A 580 7.18 4.52 21.37
N LEU A 581 5.95 3.98 21.37
CA LEU A 581 5.28 3.54 20.15
C LEU A 581 4.99 4.72 19.20
N ASN A 582 4.61 5.89 19.73
CA ASN A 582 4.42 7.11 18.93
C ASN A 582 5.75 7.64 18.36
N SER A 583 6.82 7.57 19.12
CA SER A 583 8.17 7.96 18.68
C SER A 583 8.68 7.02 17.57
N LEU A 584 8.42 5.72 17.71
CA LEU A 584 8.72 4.73 16.68
C LEU A 584 7.95 5.00 15.38
N ASN A 585 6.66 5.38 15.47
CA ASN A 585 5.86 5.76 14.30
C ASN A 585 6.50 6.91 13.52
N LYS A 586 6.94 7.97 14.21
CA LYS A 586 7.66 9.10 13.57
C LYS A 586 8.96 8.67 12.91
N TYR A 587 9.71 7.74 13.53
CA TYR A 587 10.95 7.22 12.97
C TYR A 587 10.71 6.43 11.69
N ILE A 588 9.72 5.54 11.67
CA ILE A 588 9.37 4.72 10.49
C ILE A 588 8.82 5.58 9.36
N GLU A 589 8.05 6.62 9.69
CA GLU A 589 7.52 7.56 8.71
C GLU A 589 8.61 8.25 7.87
N THR A 590 9.86 8.26 8.33
CA THR A 590 11.03 8.77 7.57
C THR A 590 11.75 7.70 6.75
N ALA A 591 11.51 6.41 7.02
CA ALA A 591 12.17 5.28 6.36
C ALA A 591 11.49 4.83 5.06
N ASP A 592 10.28 5.33 4.78
CA ASP A 592 9.52 5.12 3.53
C ASP A 592 9.42 3.65 3.06
N SER A 593 9.17 2.73 3.99
CA SER A 593 9.07 1.30 3.72
C SER A 593 7.71 0.74 4.12
N HIS A 594 7.00 0.13 3.15
CA HIS A 594 5.69 -0.48 3.39
C HIS A 594 5.75 -1.66 4.39
N ILE A 595 6.85 -2.42 4.40
CA ILE A 595 7.03 -3.54 5.33
C ILE A 595 7.12 -3.02 6.77
N TYR A 596 7.89 -1.95 7.01
CA TYR A 596 8.01 -1.38 8.35
C TYR A 596 6.71 -0.76 8.85
N ASN A 597 5.93 -0.14 7.97
CA ASN A 597 4.59 0.34 8.31
C ASN A 597 3.68 -0.82 8.74
N THR A 598 3.72 -1.93 7.99
CA THR A 598 2.96 -3.15 8.32
C THR A 598 3.39 -3.76 9.66
N THR A 599 4.70 -3.89 9.91
CA THR A 599 5.21 -4.39 11.20
C THR A 599 4.82 -3.50 12.37
N LEU A 600 4.82 -2.18 12.16
CA LEU A 600 4.35 -1.24 13.19
C LEU A 600 2.87 -1.40 13.48
N ASP A 601 2.04 -1.64 12.47
CA ASP A 601 0.62 -1.91 12.65
C ASP A 601 0.39 -3.19 13.44
N LEU A 602 1.22 -4.23 13.25
CA LEU A 602 1.22 -5.42 14.11
C LEU A 602 1.56 -5.09 15.56
N CYS A 603 2.61 -4.29 15.80
CA CYS A 603 2.97 -3.82 17.14
C CYS A 603 1.79 -3.06 17.78
N LYS A 604 1.20 -2.10 17.06
CA LYS A 604 0.04 -1.31 17.51
C LYS A 604 -1.14 -2.21 17.83
N GLY A 605 -1.52 -3.11 16.92
CA GLY A 605 -2.65 -4.01 17.11
C GLY A 605 -2.47 -4.89 18.34
N TYR A 606 -1.27 -5.46 18.53
CA TYR A 606 -0.95 -6.26 19.71
C TYR A 606 -1.04 -5.43 21.00
N ILE A 607 -0.38 -4.27 21.04
CA ILE A 607 -0.37 -3.38 22.21
C ILE A 607 -1.77 -2.88 22.56
N TYR A 608 -2.55 -2.42 21.58
CA TYR A 608 -3.91 -1.93 21.83
C TYR A 608 -4.88 -3.05 22.21
N ALA A 609 -4.69 -4.27 21.71
CA ALA A 609 -5.44 -5.43 22.19
C ALA A 609 -5.14 -5.72 23.68
N CYS A 610 -3.87 -5.69 24.07
CA CYS A 610 -3.44 -5.80 25.48
C CYS A 610 -4.03 -4.69 26.37
N LEU A 611 -4.10 -3.46 25.87
CA LEU A 611 -4.70 -2.32 26.57
C LEU A 611 -6.23 -2.28 26.53
N LYS A 612 -6.88 -3.27 25.91
CA LYS A 612 -8.34 -3.34 25.70
C LYS A 612 -8.91 -2.12 24.95
N GLN A 613 -8.18 -1.59 23.98
CA GLN A 613 -8.56 -0.44 23.15
C GLN A 613 -8.87 -0.88 21.72
N LYS A 614 -10.00 -1.59 21.53
CA LYS A 614 -10.39 -2.19 20.24
C LYS A 614 -10.35 -1.19 19.08
N ASP A 615 -10.89 0.01 19.28
CA ASP A 615 -11.02 1.04 18.23
C ASP A 615 -9.67 1.58 17.71
N LYS A 616 -8.57 1.29 18.41
CA LYS A 616 -7.22 1.68 18.00
C LYS A 616 -6.43 0.56 17.31
N ILE A 617 -6.95 -0.66 17.30
CA ILE A 617 -6.36 -1.76 16.54
C ILE A 617 -6.54 -1.45 15.05
N PRO A 618 -5.51 -1.57 14.20
CA PRO A 618 -5.67 -1.39 12.75
C PRO A 618 -6.79 -2.28 12.19
N TYR A 619 -7.64 -1.74 11.33
CA TYR A 619 -8.90 -2.40 10.95
C TYR A 619 -8.71 -3.78 10.30
N TRP A 620 -7.71 -3.98 9.42
CA TRP A 620 -7.44 -5.32 8.86
C TRP A 620 -7.10 -6.37 9.92
N LEU A 621 -6.46 -5.96 11.02
CA LEU A 621 -6.16 -6.84 12.14
C LEU A 621 -7.40 -7.13 13.00
N GLN A 622 -8.48 -6.35 12.84
CA GLN A 622 -9.77 -6.62 13.47
C GLN A 622 -10.64 -7.55 12.62
N THR A 623 -10.55 -7.46 11.29
CA THR A 623 -11.37 -8.23 10.35
C THR A 623 -10.69 -9.52 9.85
N GLY A 624 -9.38 -9.63 10.02
CA GLY A 624 -8.60 -10.75 9.51
C GLY A 624 -8.31 -10.66 8.01
N ASP A 625 -8.53 -9.52 7.37
CA ASP A 625 -8.25 -9.33 5.96
C ASP A 625 -6.74 -9.14 5.72
N MET A 626 -6.04 -10.25 5.51
CA MET A 626 -4.60 -10.29 5.25
C MET A 626 -4.24 -9.99 3.79
N SER A 627 -5.22 -9.76 2.90
CA SER A 627 -4.97 -9.36 1.49
C SER A 627 -4.22 -8.03 1.39
N THR A 628 -4.04 -7.39 2.55
CA THR A 628 -3.94 -5.96 2.66
C THR A 628 -2.54 -5.43 2.89
N ALA A 629 -1.67 -6.29 3.38
CA ALA A 629 -0.39 -5.85 3.87
C ALA A 629 0.76 -6.51 3.12
N ASN A 630 1.88 -5.78 3.06
CA ASN A 630 3.07 -6.19 2.35
C ASN A 630 3.90 -7.07 3.28
N PHE A 631 3.79 -8.38 3.10
CA PHE A 631 4.44 -9.38 3.95
C PHE A 631 5.55 -10.12 3.22
N PHE A 632 6.54 -10.51 3.99
CA PHE A 632 7.27 -11.73 3.71
C PHE A 632 6.44 -12.91 4.23
N TYR A 633 6.28 -13.94 3.40
CA TYR A 633 5.55 -15.16 3.77
C TYR A 633 6.03 -15.74 5.10
N GLN A 634 7.34 -15.64 5.36
CA GLN A 634 8.04 -16.09 6.56
C GLN A 634 7.61 -15.41 7.87
N GLY A 635 7.14 -14.16 7.83
CA GLY A 635 6.72 -13.40 9.03
C GLY A 635 5.22 -13.32 9.24
N MET A 636 4.43 -13.78 8.27
CA MET A 636 2.97 -13.57 8.20
C MET A 636 2.20 -14.20 9.37
N ALA A 637 2.70 -15.30 9.94
CA ALA A 637 2.00 -16.04 10.99
C ALA A 637 1.70 -15.18 12.24
N PHE A 638 2.53 -14.18 12.56
CA PHE A 638 2.30 -13.30 13.71
C PHE A 638 0.99 -12.50 13.61
N ASN A 639 0.51 -12.23 12.39
CA ASN A 639 -0.73 -11.51 12.15
C ASN A 639 -1.92 -12.19 12.82
N TYR A 640 -1.96 -13.52 12.79
CA TYR A 640 -3.05 -14.31 13.36
C TYR A 640 -3.05 -14.31 14.89
N ILE A 641 -1.90 -14.05 15.53
CA ILE A 641 -1.86 -13.79 16.98
C ILE A 641 -2.60 -12.48 17.29
N VAL A 642 -2.36 -11.43 16.51
CA VAL A 642 -2.99 -10.12 16.72
C VAL A 642 -4.48 -10.18 16.37
N TYR A 643 -4.84 -10.86 15.27
CA TYR A 643 -6.23 -11.07 14.89
C TYR A 643 -7.01 -11.87 15.95
N GLY A 644 -6.46 -12.99 16.43
CA GLY A 644 -7.07 -13.75 17.51
C GLY A 644 -7.26 -12.92 18.79
N LYS A 645 -6.28 -12.07 19.15
CA LYS A 645 -6.44 -11.12 20.26
C LYS A 645 -7.56 -10.09 20.02
N ALA A 646 -7.70 -9.57 18.80
CA ALA A 646 -8.76 -8.62 18.47
C ALA A 646 -10.16 -9.26 18.56
N VAL A 647 -10.31 -10.50 18.06
CA VAL A 647 -11.57 -11.25 18.17
C VAL A 647 -11.86 -11.63 19.62
N MET A 648 -10.86 -12.08 20.38
CA MET A 648 -11.01 -12.35 21.81
C MET A 648 -11.46 -11.11 22.59
N LEU A 649 -10.90 -9.94 22.28
CA LEU A 649 -11.31 -8.67 22.89
C LEU A 649 -12.76 -8.26 22.52
N SER A 650 -13.24 -8.68 21.35
CA SER A 650 -14.61 -8.37 20.92
C SER A 650 -15.69 -9.17 21.66
N GLY A 651 -15.32 -10.23 22.38
CA GLY A 651 -16.26 -11.14 23.04
C GLY A 651 -17.00 -12.09 22.09
N ASN A 652 -16.66 -12.10 20.79
CA ASN A 652 -17.21 -13.05 19.84
C ASN A 652 -16.50 -14.41 19.96
N TYR A 653 -16.85 -15.16 20.99
CA TYR A 653 -16.19 -16.43 21.31
C TYR A 653 -16.46 -17.53 20.28
N ILE A 654 -17.65 -17.56 19.65
CA ILE A 654 -17.97 -18.52 18.59
C ILE A 654 -17.01 -18.34 17.41
N ASN A 655 -16.82 -17.10 16.96
CA ASN A 655 -15.84 -16.80 15.92
C ASN A 655 -14.41 -17.14 16.36
N LEU A 656 -14.06 -16.84 17.62
CA LEU A 656 -12.74 -17.16 18.16
C LEU A 656 -12.45 -18.67 18.15
N GLU A 657 -13.44 -19.52 18.48
CA GLU A 657 -13.26 -20.96 18.42
C GLU A 657 -13.04 -21.44 16.99
N MET A 658 -13.90 -21.06 16.06
CA MET A 658 -13.78 -21.41 14.64
C MET A 658 -12.42 -20.98 14.06
N LEU A 659 -12.01 -19.74 14.34
CA LEU A 659 -10.72 -19.21 13.91
C LEU A 659 -9.55 -19.93 14.57
N SER A 660 -9.68 -20.35 15.83
CA SER A 660 -8.61 -21.09 16.50
C SER A 660 -8.33 -22.44 15.84
N GLU A 661 -9.31 -23.04 15.17
CA GLU A 661 -9.10 -24.26 14.38
C GLU A 661 -8.38 -23.96 13.07
N SER A 662 -8.77 -22.90 12.35
CA SER A 662 -8.13 -22.52 11.09
C SER A 662 -6.71 -21.95 11.26
N PHE A 663 -6.44 -21.23 12.35
CA PHE A 663 -5.12 -20.64 12.62
C PHE A 663 -4.01 -21.70 12.76
N VAL A 664 -4.36 -22.95 13.10
CA VAL A 664 -3.41 -24.05 13.16
C VAL A 664 -2.68 -24.20 11.83
N GLU A 665 -3.38 -24.08 10.69
CA GLU A 665 -2.77 -24.20 9.36
C GLU A 665 -1.68 -23.14 9.15
N HIS A 666 -1.95 -21.89 9.53
CA HIS A 666 -1.02 -20.77 9.34
C HIS A 666 0.24 -20.90 10.19
N PHE A 667 0.11 -21.37 11.43
CA PHE A 667 1.27 -21.63 12.29
C PHE A 667 2.02 -22.90 11.88
N SER A 668 1.34 -23.87 11.26
CA SER A 668 1.95 -25.15 10.86
C SER A 668 2.94 -25.02 9.72
N VAL A 669 2.78 -24.02 8.84
CA VAL A 669 3.70 -23.75 7.70
C VAL A 669 5.16 -23.71 8.14
N PHE A 670 5.45 -22.99 9.23
CA PHE A 670 6.80 -22.88 9.79
C PHE A 670 6.90 -23.46 11.21
N SER A 671 5.89 -24.22 11.65
CA SER A 671 5.80 -24.78 12.99
C SER A 671 5.97 -23.71 14.09
N ASN A 672 5.35 -22.54 13.98
CA ASN A 672 5.57 -21.42 14.89
C ASN A 672 5.03 -21.71 16.32
N GLN A 673 5.89 -22.20 17.21
CA GLN A 673 5.46 -22.75 18.51
C GLN A 673 4.80 -21.72 19.44
N LEU A 674 5.29 -20.47 19.45
CA LEU A 674 4.64 -19.41 20.22
C LEU A 674 3.24 -19.09 19.66
N GLY A 675 3.03 -19.25 18.35
CA GLY A 675 1.74 -19.10 17.69
C GLY A 675 0.75 -20.15 18.18
N PHE A 676 1.18 -21.41 18.28
CA PHE A 676 0.38 -22.48 18.89
C PHE A 676 0.04 -22.21 20.36
N ILE A 677 0.96 -21.65 21.14
CA ILE A 677 0.69 -21.26 22.55
C ILE A 677 -0.40 -20.18 22.61
N HIS A 678 -0.28 -19.11 21.83
CA HIS A 678 -1.32 -18.07 21.76
C HIS A 678 -2.66 -18.62 21.30
N ASN A 679 -2.66 -19.45 20.26
CA ASN A 679 -3.87 -20.06 19.71
C ASN A 679 -4.56 -20.99 20.71
N GLY A 680 -3.77 -21.76 21.47
CA GLY A 680 -4.27 -22.60 22.53
C GLY A 680 -4.95 -21.81 23.66
N ILE A 681 -4.43 -20.62 24.00
CA ILE A 681 -5.09 -19.71 24.94
C ILE A 681 -6.42 -19.21 24.36
N PHE A 682 -6.47 -18.82 23.08
CA PHE A 682 -7.72 -18.41 22.42
C PHE A 682 -8.78 -19.51 22.47
N LYS A 683 -8.38 -20.75 22.15
CA LYS A 683 -9.26 -21.93 22.22
C LYS A 683 -9.78 -22.18 23.63
N ALA A 684 -8.92 -22.07 24.65
CA ALA A 684 -9.34 -22.21 26.05
C ALA A 684 -10.34 -21.14 26.48
N VAL A 685 -10.10 -19.87 26.11
CA VAL A 685 -11.01 -18.76 26.40
C VAL A 685 -12.34 -18.94 25.67
N ALA A 686 -12.34 -19.33 24.39
CA ALA A 686 -13.57 -19.55 23.64
C ALA A 686 -14.40 -20.67 24.27
N ARG A 687 -13.79 -21.83 24.54
CA ARG A 687 -14.48 -23.00 25.11
C ARG A 687 -15.03 -22.77 26.51
N TYR A 688 -14.29 -22.04 27.34
CA TYR A 688 -14.75 -21.60 28.65
C TYR A 688 -16.07 -20.82 28.56
N ASN A 689 -16.22 -19.95 27.55
CA ASN A 689 -17.40 -19.11 27.39
C ASN A 689 -18.55 -19.76 26.60
N ILE A 690 -18.27 -20.75 25.74
CA ILE A 690 -19.28 -21.41 24.89
C ILE A 690 -19.87 -22.66 25.55
N TYR A 691 -19.01 -23.53 26.09
CA TYR A 691 -19.43 -24.86 26.56
C TYR A 691 -19.46 -24.95 28.08
N SER A 692 -18.29 -24.94 28.72
CA SER A 692 -18.18 -25.07 30.17
C SER A 692 -16.78 -24.72 30.67
N ILE A 693 -16.68 -24.54 31.99
CA ILE A 693 -15.39 -24.31 32.65
C ILE A 693 -14.44 -25.50 32.51
N GLU A 694 -14.95 -26.73 32.51
CA GLU A 694 -14.17 -27.95 32.35
C GLU A 694 -13.51 -28.05 30.97
N GLU A 695 -14.23 -27.69 29.90
CA GLU A 695 -13.70 -27.66 28.53
C GLU A 695 -12.60 -26.60 28.36
N GLY A 696 -12.82 -25.42 28.96
CA GLY A 696 -11.82 -24.36 29.04
C GLY A 696 -10.57 -24.81 29.79
N LEU A 697 -10.74 -25.38 30.98
CA LEU A 697 -9.66 -25.91 31.83
C LEU A 697 -8.85 -27.01 31.14
N SER A 698 -9.53 -27.96 30.50
CA SER A 698 -8.92 -29.05 29.74
C SER A 698 -8.03 -28.49 28.62
N SER A 699 -8.53 -27.49 27.89
CA SER A 699 -7.79 -26.82 26.82
C SER A 699 -6.59 -26.04 27.37
N LEU A 700 -6.77 -25.27 28.44
CA LEU A 700 -5.71 -24.46 29.04
C LEU A 700 -4.57 -25.31 29.63
N LYS A 701 -4.90 -26.43 30.30
CA LYS A 701 -3.90 -27.36 30.87
C LYS A 701 -2.95 -27.91 29.81
N LYS A 702 -3.45 -28.27 28.64
CA LYS A 702 -2.62 -28.77 27.53
C LYS A 702 -1.58 -27.73 27.08
N VAL A 703 -2.00 -26.47 27.00
CA VAL A 703 -1.14 -25.37 26.55
C VAL A 703 -0.13 -24.97 27.63
N ILE A 704 -0.52 -25.02 28.91
CA ILE A 704 0.38 -24.81 30.04
C ILE A 704 1.51 -25.85 30.04
N LEU A 705 1.19 -27.13 29.84
CA LEU A 705 2.21 -28.18 29.79
C LEU A 705 3.23 -27.91 28.69
N SER A 706 2.77 -27.54 27.50
CA SER A 706 3.66 -27.23 26.36
C SER A 706 4.55 -26.01 26.63
N ALA A 707 3.98 -24.93 27.18
CA ALA A 707 4.73 -23.73 27.51
C ALA A 707 5.70 -23.90 28.69
N GLN A 708 5.41 -24.83 29.61
CA GLN A 708 6.23 -25.11 30.78
C GLN A 708 7.60 -25.71 30.41
N ALA A 709 7.67 -26.49 29.32
CA ALA A 709 8.93 -27.07 28.83
C ALA A 709 10.00 -26.00 28.53
N ASP A 710 9.58 -24.82 28.07
CA ASP A 710 10.46 -23.69 27.73
C ASP A 710 10.37 -22.51 28.74
N GLY A 711 9.53 -22.64 29.77
CA GLY A 711 9.31 -21.59 30.75
C GLY A 711 8.61 -20.34 30.21
N ILE A 712 7.80 -20.46 29.15
CA ILE A 712 7.14 -19.34 28.46
C ILE A 712 5.89 -18.91 29.24
N ILE A 713 5.90 -17.69 29.79
CA ILE A 713 4.84 -17.19 30.67
C ILE A 713 4.08 -15.98 30.11
N MET A 714 4.68 -15.18 29.23
CA MET A 714 4.09 -13.91 28.82
C MET A 714 2.77 -14.01 28.05
N PRO A 715 2.53 -14.99 27.16
CA PRO A 715 1.24 -15.15 26.49
C PRO A 715 0.08 -15.28 27.47
N PHE A 716 0.32 -15.95 28.61
CA PHE A 716 -0.66 -16.12 29.68
C PHE A 716 -0.82 -14.84 30.53
N ILE A 717 0.28 -14.18 30.88
CA ILE A 717 0.26 -12.92 31.64
C ILE A 717 -0.53 -11.85 30.88
N GLU A 718 -0.27 -11.67 29.58
CA GLU A 718 -0.97 -10.68 28.74
C GLU A 718 -2.43 -11.04 28.45
N SER A 719 -2.82 -12.29 28.75
CA SER A 719 -4.21 -12.77 28.62
C SER A 719 -4.87 -12.99 29.98
N ALA A 720 -4.21 -12.60 31.08
CA ALA A 720 -4.61 -12.92 32.45
C ALA A 720 -6.06 -12.58 32.76
N SER A 721 -6.57 -11.44 32.27
CA SER A 721 -7.96 -11.03 32.51
C SER A 721 -9.03 -11.99 31.95
N TYR A 722 -8.65 -12.91 31.04
CA TYR A 722 -9.56 -13.88 30.43
C TYR A 722 -9.39 -15.29 31.00
N ILE A 723 -8.25 -15.58 31.66
CA ILE A 723 -7.90 -16.94 32.09
C ILE A 723 -7.65 -17.07 33.60
N MET A 724 -7.71 -15.98 34.37
CA MET A 724 -7.36 -15.98 35.79
C MET A 724 -8.17 -16.99 36.61
N ASP A 725 -9.47 -17.09 36.36
CA ASP A 725 -10.35 -18.04 37.07
C ASP A 725 -9.91 -19.49 36.80
N MET A 726 -9.61 -19.81 35.55
CA MET A 726 -9.08 -21.13 35.17
C MET A 726 -7.70 -21.39 35.80
N LEU A 727 -6.80 -20.41 35.82
CA LEU A 727 -5.48 -20.54 36.44
C LEU A 727 -5.57 -20.81 37.95
N ASN A 728 -6.45 -20.10 38.66
CA ASN A 728 -6.67 -20.30 40.10
C ASN A 728 -7.19 -21.72 40.40
N ILE A 729 -8.12 -22.23 39.58
CA ILE A 729 -8.62 -23.61 39.73
C ILE A 729 -7.50 -24.63 39.46
N ILE A 730 -6.66 -24.39 38.46
CA ILE A 730 -5.50 -25.26 38.18
C ILE A 730 -4.53 -25.26 39.36
N GLN A 731 -4.20 -24.08 39.90
CA GLN A 731 -3.29 -23.94 41.05
C GLN A 731 -3.87 -24.58 42.33
N ASN A 732 -5.19 -24.50 42.55
CA ASN A 732 -5.82 -25.13 43.71
C ASN A 732 -5.80 -26.67 43.63
N ASN A 733 -5.88 -27.22 42.43
CA ASN A 733 -5.80 -28.66 42.20
C ASN A 733 -4.36 -29.20 42.25
N ASP A 734 -3.36 -28.36 41.97
CA ASP A 734 -1.93 -28.69 42.06
C ASP A 734 -1.16 -27.51 42.68
N SER A 735 -1.17 -27.45 44.01
CA SER A 735 -0.60 -26.32 44.76
C SER A 735 0.92 -26.15 44.59
N ASN A 736 1.62 -27.20 44.14
CA ASN A 736 3.07 -27.21 43.96
C ASN A 736 3.50 -26.80 42.54
N ASN A 737 2.57 -26.45 41.66
CA ASN A 737 2.89 -26.00 40.31
C ASN A 737 3.48 -24.58 40.33
N GLU A 738 4.80 -24.47 40.50
CA GLU A 738 5.50 -23.17 40.55
C GLU A 738 5.39 -22.38 39.22
N PHE A 739 5.19 -23.06 38.10
CA PHE A 739 5.00 -22.40 36.80
C PHE A 739 3.67 -21.65 36.73
N VAL A 740 2.56 -22.30 37.09
CA VAL A 740 1.23 -21.67 37.14
C VAL A 740 1.18 -20.57 38.20
N LYS A 741 1.78 -20.80 39.37
CA LYS A 741 1.93 -19.79 40.43
C LYS A 741 2.65 -18.54 39.94
N LYS A 742 3.74 -18.68 39.17
CA LYS A 742 4.46 -17.55 38.56
C LYS A 742 3.57 -16.78 37.58
N ILE A 743 2.79 -17.47 36.75
CA ILE A 743 1.82 -16.85 35.83
C ILE A 743 0.76 -16.06 36.61
N ILE A 744 0.21 -16.62 37.69
CA ILE A 744 -0.80 -15.95 38.52
C ILE A 744 -0.23 -14.67 39.15
N ILE A 745 0.96 -14.72 39.74
CA ILE A 745 1.61 -13.56 40.37
C ILE A 745 1.77 -12.41 39.37
N TYR A 746 2.40 -12.67 38.23
CA TYR A 746 2.62 -11.62 37.23
C TYR A 746 1.34 -11.24 36.48
N GLY A 747 0.38 -12.16 36.32
CA GLY A 747 -0.93 -11.88 35.74
C GLY A 747 -1.76 -10.93 36.62
N ASN A 748 -1.70 -11.10 37.94
CA ASN A 748 -2.31 -10.16 38.89
C ASN A 748 -1.66 -8.77 38.81
N GLN A 749 -0.32 -8.72 38.84
CA GLN A 749 0.42 -7.48 38.63
C GLN A 749 0.02 -6.79 37.31
N TYR A 750 -0.08 -7.55 36.23
CA TYR A 750 -0.46 -7.04 34.91
C TYR A 750 -1.87 -6.45 34.91
N ASN A 751 -2.85 -7.17 35.48
CA ASN A 751 -4.22 -6.70 35.61
C ASN A 751 -4.31 -5.42 36.48
N GLU A 752 -3.54 -5.33 37.57
CA GLU A 752 -3.45 -4.11 38.38
C GLU A 752 -2.89 -2.93 37.58
N SER A 753 -1.81 -3.15 36.82
CA SER A 753 -1.19 -2.13 35.96
C SER A 753 -2.19 -1.58 34.93
N LEU A 754 -3.00 -2.45 34.31
CA LEU A 754 -4.06 -2.03 33.39
C LEU A 754 -5.17 -1.22 34.09
N ASN A 755 -5.52 -1.60 35.32
CA ASN A 755 -6.55 -0.91 36.10
C ASN A 755 -6.09 0.48 36.57
N ARG A 756 -4.85 0.64 37.05
CA ARG A 756 -4.29 1.94 37.49
C ARG A 756 -4.39 3.01 36.39
N ASN A 757 -4.14 2.64 35.14
CA ASN A 757 -4.24 3.55 34.01
C ASN A 757 -5.67 3.96 33.63
N LYS A 758 -6.71 3.20 34.03
CA LYS A 758 -8.10 3.67 33.91
C LYS A 758 -8.40 4.81 34.87
N PHE A 759 -7.81 4.79 36.06
CA PHE A 759 -8.04 5.80 37.10
C PHE A 759 -7.21 7.08 36.90
N ASP A 760 -6.02 6.97 36.31
CA ASP A 760 -5.19 8.11 35.89
C ASP A 760 -5.85 9.05 34.86
N LYS A 761 -6.95 8.60 34.23
CA LYS A 761 -7.76 9.38 33.28
C LYS A 761 -8.92 10.14 33.94
N ILE A 762 -9.25 9.85 35.20
CA ILE A 762 -10.38 10.49 35.88
C ILE A 762 -9.86 11.70 36.65
N THR A 763 -9.66 12.80 35.94
CA THR A 763 -9.34 14.10 36.56
C THR A 763 -10.65 14.85 36.81
N LEU A 764 -11.10 14.85 38.07
CA LEU A 764 -12.12 15.80 38.52
C LEU A 764 -11.45 17.17 38.70
N SER A 765 -12.14 18.24 38.32
CA SER A 765 -11.68 19.60 38.62
C SER A 765 -11.68 19.83 40.15
N PRO A 766 -10.86 20.77 40.67
CA PRO A 766 -10.84 21.08 42.10
C PRO A 766 -12.25 21.35 42.67
N ARG A 767 -13.09 22.03 41.87
CA ARG A 767 -14.46 22.33 42.25
C ARG A 767 -15.39 21.12 42.30
N GLU A 768 -15.17 20.15 41.41
CA GLU A 768 -15.90 18.88 41.45
C GLU A 768 -15.45 18.01 42.61
N ILE A 769 -14.17 18.08 43.02
CA ILE A 769 -13.66 17.38 44.21
C ILE A 769 -14.28 17.96 45.48
N GLU A 770 -14.32 19.29 45.63
CA GLU A 770 -14.97 19.95 46.78
C GLU A 770 -16.45 19.58 46.90
N VAL A 771 -17.19 19.61 45.78
CA VAL A 771 -18.60 19.18 45.74
C VAL A 771 -18.74 17.70 46.13
N LEU A 772 -17.85 16.84 45.64
CA LEU A 772 -17.90 15.41 45.91
C LEU A 772 -17.54 15.07 47.37
N ALA A 773 -16.60 15.80 47.98
CA ALA A 773 -16.19 15.65 49.37
C ALA A 773 -17.34 16.00 50.33
N LEU A 774 -17.97 17.17 50.16
CA LEU A 774 -19.12 17.58 50.99
C LEU A 774 -20.32 16.62 50.83
N VAL A 775 -20.52 16.09 49.62
CA VAL A 775 -21.57 15.09 49.38
C VAL A 775 -21.23 13.74 50.04
N ALA A 776 -19.95 13.40 50.18
CA ALA A 776 -19.46 12.21 50.89
C ALA A 776 -19.56 12.33 52.42
N GLU A 777 -19.51 13.56 52.95
CA GLU A 777 -19.79 13.87 54.37
C GLU A 777 -21.28 13.80 54.72
N GLY A 778 -22.16 13.61 53.73
CA GLY A 778 -23.58 13.38 53.93
C GLY A 778 -24.46 14.61 53.68
N LEU A 779 -23.87 15.75 53.31
CA LEU A 779 -24.62 16.98 53.04
C LEU A 779 -25.60 16.80 51.87
N LYS A 780 -26.75 17.46 51.98
CA LYS A 780 -27.76 17.61 50.93
C LYS A 780 -27.36 18.68 49.93
N ARG A 781 -27.98 18.68 48.75
CA ARG A 781 -27.62 19.61 47.67
C ARG A 781 -27.80 21.07 48.07
N GLU A 782 -28.80 21.39 48.89
CA GLU A 782 -29.01 22.74 49.39
C GLU A 782 -27.87 23.19 50.32
N GLU A 783 -27.40 22.28 51.17
CA GLU A 783 -26.33 22.54 52.14
C GLU A 783 -24.98 22.72 51.43
N VAL A 784 -24.69 21.90 50.41
CA VAL A 784 -23.50 22.04 49.56
C VAL A 784 -23.51 23.37 48.81
N ALA A 785 -24.68 23.78 48.30
CA ALA A 785 -24.87 25.05 47.59
C ALA A 785 -24.56 26.25 48.50
N SER A 786 -25.06 26.24 49.74
CA SER A 786 -24.76 27.24 50.76
C SER A 786 -23.28 27.23 51.17
N HIS A 787 -22.70 26.05 51.39
CA HIS A 787 -21.31 25.90 51.87
C HIS A 787 -20.27 26.36 50.83
N LEU A 788 -20.58 26.22 49.54
CA LEU A 788 -19.70 26.63 48.45
C LEU A 788 -20.15 27.91 47.74
N THR A 789 -21.10 28.67 48.30
CA THR A 789 -21.63 29.91 47.70
C THR A 789 -22.00 29.77 46.21
N MET A 790 -22.71 28.70 45.86
CA MET A 790 -23.19 28.42 44.50
C MET A 790 -24.68 28.10 44.47
N SER A 791 -25.31 28.16 43.29
CA SER A 791 -26.73 27.77 43.16
C SER A 791 -26.92 26.25 43.27
N GLN A 792 -28.10 25.80 43.70
CA GLN A 792 -28.43 24.37 43.75
C GLN A 792 -28.36 23.70 42.35
N GLU A 793 -28.67 24.44 41.30
CA GLU A 793 -28.58 23.95 39.91
C GLU A 793 -27.12 23.79 39.46
N THR A 794 -26.22 24.63 39.97
CA THR A 794 -24.77 24.50 39.76
C THR A 794 -24.22 23.25 40.45
N VAL A 795 -24.63 22.97 41.71
CA VAL A 795 -24.27 21.73 42.43
C VAL A 795 -24.78 20.50 41.66
N ARG A 796 -26.02 20.54 41.17
CA ARG A 796 -26.61 19.47 40.36
C ARG A 796 -25.81 19.23 39.07
N THR A 797 -25.38 20.29 38.40
CA THR A 797 -24.56 20.20 37.19
C THR A 797 -23.19 19.60 37.49
N HIS A 798 -22.53 20.02 38.57
CA HIS A 798 -21.26 19.41 39.01
C HIS A 798 -21.43 17.93 39.32
N LEU A 799 -22.47 17.54 40.07
CA LEU A 799 -22.76 16.13 40.36
C LEU A 799 -23.01 15.29 39.11
N ARG A 800 -23.74 15.83 38.13
CA ARG A 800 -23.94 15.16 36.84
C ARG A 800 -22.61 14.94 36.11
N ASN A 801 -21.77 15.97 36.05
CA ASN A 801 -20.47 15.89 35.40
C ASN A 801 -19.52 14.93 36.15
N ILE A 802 -19.55 14.92 37.49
CA ILE A 802 -18.82 13.98 38.33
C ILE A 802 -19.24 12.55 38.01
N TYR A 803 -20.54 12.27 37.96
CA TYR A 803 -21.07 10.94 37.64
C TYR A 803 -20.68 10.49 36.24
N GLN A 804 -20.75 11.40 35.27
CA GLN A 804 -20.32 11.14 33.90
C GLN A 804 -18.81 10.87 33.81
N LYS A 805 -17.98 11.66 34.49
CA LYS A 805 -16.51 11.51 34.52
C LYS A 805 -16.06 10.25 35.26
N LEU A 806 -16.78 9.87 36.33
CA LEU A 806 -16.53 8.65 37.09
C LEU A 806 -17.17 7.40 36.46
N GLY A 807 -18.00 7.55 35.42
CA GLY A 807 -18.68 6.44 34.75
C GLY A 807 -19.72 5.73 35.63
N VAL A 808 -20.39 6.46 36.53
CA VAL A 808 -21.34 5.92 37.50
C VAL A 808 -22.72 6.57 37.38
N SER A 809 -23.75 5.91 37.87
CA SER A 809 -25.14 6.38 37.79
C SER A 809 -25.68 7.02 39.07
N GLY A 810 -24.91 7.02 40.18
CA GLY A 810 -25.41 7.54 41.45
C GLY A 810 -24.38 7.91 42.51
N LYS A 811 -24.86 8.62 43.55
CA LYS A 811 -24.09 9.16 44.67
C LYS A 811 -23.22 8.11 45.36
N ILE A 812 -23.80 6.95 45.71
CA ILE A 812 -23.11 5.90 46.48
C ILE A 812 -21.93 5.32 45.68
N SER A 813 -22.15 5.01 44.39
CA SER A 813 -21.11 4.53 43.48
C SER A 813 -20.02 5.57 43.23
N ALA A 814 -20.38 6.85 43.13
CA ALA A 814 -19.42 7.94 42.96
C ALA A 814 -18.49 8.09 44.16
N ILE A 815 -19.04 8.05 45.39
CA ILE A 815 -18.25 8.14 46.62
C ILE A 815 -17.32 6.92 46.76
N LYS A 816 -17.80 5.72 46.42
CA LYS A 816 -16.99 4.49 46.48
C LYS A 816 -15.78 4.58 45.54
N ILE A 817 -15.98 5.00 44.29
CA ILE A 817 -14.89 5.18 43.32
C ILE A 817 -13.93 6.27 43.80
N ALA A 818 -14.45 7.42 44.25
CA ALA A 818 -13.61 8.54 44.68
C ALA A 818 -12.68 8.19 45.85
N ARG A 819 -13.14 7.38 46.83
CA ARG A 819 -12.29 6.86 47.91
C ARG A 819 -11.24 5.85 47.44
N ILE A 820 -11.62 4.94 46.54
CA ILE A 820 -10.68 3.93 45.97
C ILE A 820 -9.60 4.62 45.12
N SER A 821 -9.96 5.71 44.45
CA SER A 821 -9.05 6.49 43.59
C SER A 821 -8.25 7.57 44.32
N GLY A 822 -8.42 7.75 45.64
CA GLY A 822 -7.73 8.77 46.43
C GLY A 822 -8.10 10.22 46.08
N LEU A 823 -9.31 10.44 45.54
CA LEU A 823 -9.80 11.77 45.16
C LEU A 823 -10.44 12.52 46.35
N ILE A 824 -10.94 11.79 47.36
CA ILE A 824 -11.53 12.29 48.61
C ILE A 824 -11.23 11.36 49.78
#